data_AF-A0A418AF09-F1
#
_entry.id   AF-A0A418AF09-F1
#
_cell.length_a   1.000
_cell.length_b   1.000
_cell.length_c   1.000
_cell.angle_alpha   90.00
_cell.angle_beta   90.00
_cell.angle_gamma   90.00
#
_symmetry.space_group_name_H-M   'P 1'
#
loop_
_entity.id
_entity.type
_entity.pdbx_description
1 polymer ?
#
loop_
_entity_poly.entity_id
_entity_poly.type
_entity_poly.pdbx_seq_one_letter_code
_entity_poly.pdbx_strand_id
1 'polypeptide(L)'
;QEYVRDFAANVFAVLLRKVKSGSAFQSYVLNYLSALVRGITSSDAVVGATLVDRHSNVLDGTAKLFFAVMKNVQAQFHSRTKELLPLLLHSYKPKRDAERHLGATVLYDISKRVVVMLRKYTTDEHAHVVWTNLLDAATHAIDGLAPPTPPSCTYIARQCNLVALFVSYKQGALVGSAIRAPLLALVETLLGTCVAHTPDLRDAVLNLLSQCAISLQGEFYSCLGSIYTTTSLPTDADVDAFTEKLVSLLPVGAVAQHVLPKAALYAVEQCRYGHAALLRSMSVLIDWVDRHQDEIDAGFVLTRQADRIVVDLAKVSKDAVGQFQNTLDAVSNALSSTHDLETLANVRQVLRCLAFIKAAPAPDVVAIAVKSLLATLLEQSTTHQDITSKAARITLRAQCVGVLGRMATLQRETKSEAELLALLARHPTSPHLVSAIQSYIVPSIIDPASLSFQAWYPLLHRNVRSANHALRRHTLRLLSLAPPLDFLAPADATLDGPCDVVETCLQLEDTAATPSVDTERELIRLLDRVKVLARSAQVPALYIELIVSHMLGLFHVKLSTLWPHVSAVVEAAVSVHFESIWHILIDELEFVSMRSVAVVPAPLQAHARTLESTNNADDTTVPTASSRLVTALARDCMVELGSSAAHDATDIETHHGVVYKMLESFAHVVEHKSKAVVPVFCEFLRDQYYVVYPDEVDRVASDALTGIVAGAAKSRQANPKYAVRHVAASPLESRAPLVPTAKSVQAKLVSFLNVFKR
;
A
#
# COMPACT_ATOMS: atom_id res chain seq x y z
N GLN A 1 -0.76 41.99 -9.31
CA GLN A 1 0.14 41.27 -10.23
C GLN A 1 1.48 41.05 -9.54
N GLU A 2 2.14 39.92 -9.77
CA GLU A 2 3.36 39.53 -9.05
C GLU A 2 4.53 40.50 -9.27
N TYR A 3 4.82 40.87 -10.52
CA TYR A 3 5.92 41.77 -10.86
C TYR A 3 5.83 43.13 -10.16
N VAL A 4 4.61 43.64 -9.90
CA VAL A 4 4.40 44.91 -9.19
C VAL A 4 4.93 44.80 -7.77
N ARG A 5 4.70 43.65 -7.12
CA ARG A 5 5.17 43.41 -5.75
C ARG A 5 6.68 43.25 -5.71
N ASP A 6 7.27 42.56 -6.68
CA ASP A 6 8.73 42.43 -6.79
C ASP A 6 9.40 43.78 -7.05
N PHE A 7 8.85 44.57 -7.96
CA PHE A 7 9.35 45.91 -8.26
C PHE A 7 9.28 46.81 -7.02
N ALA A 8 8.09 46.88 -6.39
CA ALA A 8 7.90 47.66 -5.17
C ALA A 8 8.86 47.22 -4.05
N ALA A 9 9.00 45.91 -3.82
CA ALA A 9 9.91 45.36 -2.83
C ALA A 9 11.35 45.83 -3.04
N ASN A 10 11.86 45.77 -4.27
CA ASN A 10 13.22 46.19 -4.60
C ASN A 10 13.43 47.71 -4.42
N VAL A 11 12.46 48.52 -4.84
CA VAL A 11 12.53 49.98 -4.71
C VAL A 11 12.51 50.40 -3.24
N PHE A 12 11.55 49.90 -2.46
CA PHE A 12 11.43 50.24 -1.04
C PHE A 12 12.55 49.65 -0.19
N ALA A 13 13.15 48.52 -0.58
CA ALA A 13 14.29 47.95 0.13
C ALA A 13 15.48 48.91 0.18
N VAL A 14 15.76 49.63 -0.91
CA VAL A 14 16.84 50.64 -0.96
C VAL A 14 16.60 51.76 0.06
N LEU A 15 15.36 52.21 0.19
CA LEU A 15 14.98 53.24 1.16
C LEU A 15 15.10 52.73 2.60
N LEU A 16 14.58 51.52 2.87
CA LEU A 16 14.65 50.91 4.20
C LEU A 16 16.08 50.67 4.68
N ARG A 17 17.02 50.33 3.78
CA ARG A 17 18.44 50.16 4.14
C ARG A 17 19.08 51.46 4.61
N LYS A 18 18.59 52.62 4.16
CA LYS A 18 19.10 53.97 4.52
C LYS A 18 18.57 54.49 5.86
N VAL A 19 17.52 53.89 6.43
CA VAL A 19 17.00 54.27 7.75
C VAL A 19 18.08 54.05 8.81
N LYS A 20 18.27 54.98 9.76
CA LYS A 20 19.32 54.88 10.79
C LYS A 20 19.19 53.55 11.57
N SER A 21 20.31 52.83 11.74
CA SER A 21 20.37 51.56 12.49
C SER A 21 19.99 51.71 13.96
N GLY A 22 19.68 50.57 14.58
CA GLY A 22 19.25 50.51 15.97
C GLY A 22 17.78 50.90 16.15
N SER A 23 17.49 51.67 17.19
CA SER A 23 16.11 51.94 17.64
C SER A 23 15.21 52.59 16.58
N ALA A 24 15.77 53.43 15.71
CA ALA A 24 15.01 54.09 14.65
C ALA A 24 14.50 53.10 13.59
N PHE A 25 15.37 52.19 13.12
CA PHE A 25 14.99 51.12 12.20
C PHE A 25 13.97 50.16 12.83
N GLN A 26 14.21 49.74 14.08
CA GLN A 26 13.31 48.86 14.81
C GLN A 26 11.90 49.47 14.95
N SER A 27 11.84 50.74 15.35
CA SER A 27 10.57 51.45 15.52
C SER A 27 9.81 51.57 14.20
N TYR A 28 10.50 51.87 13.09
CA TYR A 28 9.89 51.94 11.77
C TYR A 28 9.26 50.60 11.35
N VAL A 29 10.02 49.51 11.47
CA VAL A 29 9.55 48.16 11.08
C VAL A 29 8.37 47.72 11.94
N LEU A 30 8.44 47.93 13.26
CA LEU A 30 7.35 47.56 14.17
C LEU A 30 6.08 48.38 13.95
N ASN A 31 6.22 49.68 13.66
CA ASN A 31 5.08 50.53 13.30
C ASN A 31 4.45 50.11 11.98
N TYR A 32 5.25 49.78 10.97
CA TYR A 32 4.78 49.23 9.71
C TYR A 32 4.00 47.92 9.92
N LEU A 33 4.59 46.96 10.66
CA LEU A 33 3.95 45.69 10.97
C LEU A 33 2.65 45.88 11.76
N SER A 34 2.62 46.81 12.73
CA SER A 34 1.41 47.11 13.48
C SER A 34 0.32 47.74 12.61
N ALA A 35 0.68 48.62 11.68
CA ALA A 35 -0.28 49.21 10.75
C ALA A 35 -0.83 48.16 9.78
N LEU A 36 0.03 47.28 9.27
CA LEU A 36 -0.34 46.17 8.40
C LEU A 36 -1.32 45.22 9.10
N VAL A 37 -0.99 44.78 10.33
CA VAL A 37 -1.86 43.92 11.12
C VAL A 37 -3.21 44.58 11.33
N ARG A 38 -3.25 45.85 11.78
CA ARG A 38 -4.51 46.60 11.96
C ARG A 38 -5.32 46.67 10.68
N GLY A 39 -4.69 46.94 9.53
CA GLY A 39 -5.38 47.01 8.24
C GLY A 39 -5.99 45.67 7.81
N ILE A 40 -5.34 44.55 8.14
CA ILE A 40 -5.83 43.21 7.82
C ILE A 40 -6.92 42.77 8.80
N THR A 41 -6.71 42.96 10.11
CA THR A 41 -7.61 42.45 11.15
C THR A 41 -8.83 43.34 11.40
N SER A 42 -8.85 44.60 10.92
CA SER A 42 -9.98 45.52 11.09
C SER A 42 -11.14 45.26 10.10
N SER A 43 -10.92 44.44 9.06
CA SER A 43 -11.83 44.40 7.91
C SER A 43 -12.80 43.22 7.85
N ASP A 44 -12.77 42.23 8.76
CA ASP A 44 -13.66 41.07 8.64
C ASP A 44 -13.84 40.26 9.94
N ALA A 45 -15.02 39.66 10.12
CA ALA A 45 -15.36 38.67 11.17
C ALA A 45 -14.74 37.28 10.93
N VAL A 46 -13.68 37.19 10.12
CA VAL A 46 -13.13 35.96 9.56
C VAL A 46 -11.87 35.54 10.33
N VAL A 47 -11.77 34.26 10.70
CA VAL A 47 -10.73 33.74 11.61
C VAL A 47 -9.79 32.79 10.87
N GLY A 48 -8.48 32.92 11.10
CA GLY A 48 -7.50 31.87 10.78
C GLY A 48 -6.99 31.85 9.32
N ALA A 49 -6.98 30.66 8.70
CA ALA A 49 -6.37 30.42 7.38
C ALA A 49 -7.01 31.28 6.26
N THR A 50 -8.33 31.42 6.30
CA THR A 50 -9.12 32.25 5.38
C THR A 50 -8.73 33.74 5.40
N LEU A 51 -8.19 34.25 6.52
CA LEU A 51 -7.64 35.61 6.62
C LEU A 51 -6.33 35.75 5.84
N VAL A 52 -5.42 34.76 5.97
CA VAL A 52 -4.12 34.75 5.29
C VAL A 52 -4.31 34.62 3.78
N ASP A 53 -5.25 33.78 3.34
CA ASP A 53 -5.50 33.54 1.92
C ASP A 53 -6.06 34.78 1.22
N ARG A 54 -7.04 35.45 1.84
CA ARG A 54 -7.63 36.70 1.30
C ARG A 54 -6.60 37.81 1.12
N HIS A 55 -5.66 37.95 2.06
CA HIS A 55 -4.64 38.99 2.03
C HIS A 55 -3.29 38.49 1.48
N SER A 56 -3.23 37.31 0.86
CA SER A 56 -1.98 36.65 0.47
C SER A 56 -1.08 37.53 -0.41
N ASN A 57 -1.65 38.37 -1.28
CA ASN A 57 -0.88 39.31 -2.11
C ASN A 57 -0.12 40.36 -1.30
N VAL A 58 -0.71 40.91 -0.23
CA VAL A 58 -0.08 41.93 0.61
C VAL A 58 0.98 41.30 1.52
N LEU A 59 0.69 40.10 2.04
CA LEU A 59 1.63 39.32 2.84
C LEU A 59 2.85 38.90 2.02
N ASP A 60 2.62 38.43 0.78
CA ASP A 60 3.68 38.14 -0.20
C ASP A 60 4.54 39.36 -0.50
N GLY A 61 3.93 40.50 -0.81
CA GLY A 61 4.66 41.74 -1.09
C GLY A 61 5.50 42.22 0.10
N THR A 62 4.95 42.11 1.32
CA THR A 62 5.68 42.45 2.56
C THR A 62 6.86 41.51 2.78
N ALA A 63 6.66 40.20 2.60
CA ALA A 63 7.73 39.23 2.72
C ALA A 63 8.83 39.47 1.68
N LYS A 64 8.47 39.76 0.43
CA LYS A 64 9.40 40.11 -0.66
C LYS A 64 10.20 41.38 -0.33
N LEU A 65 9.56 42.40 0.25
CA LEU A 65 10.23 43.61 0.72
C LEU A 65 11.27 43.30 1.80
N PHE A 66 10.91 42.57 2.86
CA PHE A 66 11.85 42.23 3.92
C PHE A 66 12.99 41.33 3.45
N PHE A 67 12.68 40.36 2.58
CA PHE A 67 13.70 39.57 1.92
C PHE A 67 14.64 40.46 1.08
N ALA A 68 14.11 41.38 0.28
CA ALA A 68 14.89 42.32 -0.51
C ALA A 68 15.76 43.22 0.38
N VAL A 69 15.30 43.65 1.56
CA VAL A 69 16.14 44.42 2.51
C VAL A 69 17.35 43.62 2.98
N MET A 70 17.17 42.31 3.24
CA MET A 70 18.19 41.39 3.76
C MET A 70 19.13 40.83 2.70
N LYS A 71 18.64 40.65 1.47
CA LYS A 71 19.37 40.07 0.35
C LYS A 71 20.53 40.98 -0.08
N ASN A 72 21.73 40.42 -0.24
CA ASN A 72 22.86 41.11 -0.88
C ASN A 72 23.16 40.51 -2.27
N VAL A 73 24.41 40.50 -2.70
CA VAL A 73 24.89 39.83 -3.92
C VAL A 73 25.44 38.44 -3.58
N GLN A 74 25.52 37.56 -4.60
CA GLN A 74 26.20 36.26 -4.50
C GLN A 74 25.77 35.39 -3.30
N ALA A 75 24.47 35.18 -3.09
CA ALA A 75 23.93 34.39 -1.97
C ALA A 75 24.23 34.94 -0.55
N GLN A 76 24.91 36.08 -0.43
CA GLN A 76 25.22 36.71 0.85
C GLN A 76 24.08 37.59 1.36
N PHE A 77 24.11 37.85 2.66
CA PHE A 77 23.17 38.72 3.35
C PHE A 77 23.80 40.07 3.70
N HIS A 78 22.98 41.11 3.63
CA HIS A 78 23.34 42.46 4.02
C HIS A 78 23.45 42.57 5.55
N SER A 79 24.18 43.56 6.06
CA SER A 79 24.31 43.79 7.51
C SER A 79 22.97 43.95 8.23
N ARG A 80 21.95 44.45 7.52
CA ARG A 80 20.56 44.60 7.99
C ARG A 80 19.89 43.30 8.40
N THR A 81 20.35 42.14 7.92
CA THR A 81 19.79 40.85 8.32
C THR A 81 19.92 40.63 9.82
N LYS A 82 21.03 41.08 10.44
CA LYS A 82 21.25 41.00 11.90
C LYS A 82 20.29 41.87 12.72
N GLU A 83 19.66 42.88 12.10
CA GLU A 83 18.66 43.73 12.75
C GLU A 83 17.23 43.28 12.41
N LEU A 84 16.94 42.98 11.13
CA LEU A 84 15.58 42.73 10.66
C LEU A 84 15.07 41.32 10.97
N LEU A 85 15.89 40.28 10.74
CA LEU A 85 15.46 38.90 10.96
C LEU A 85 15.05 38.63 12.42
N PRO A 86 15.84 39.03 13.44
CA PRO A 86 15.41 38.80 14.82
C PRO A 86 14.14 39.59 15.16
N LEU A 87 13.95 40.82 14.64
CA LEU A 87 12.69 41.55 14.85
C LEU A 87 11.48 40.77 14.30
N LEU A 88 11.60 40.18 13.12
CA LEU A 88 10.53 39.39 12.51
C LEU A 88 10.21 38.16 13.37
N LEU A 89 11.24 37.40 13.77
CA LEU A 89 11.08 36.20 14.59
C LEU A 89 10.45 36.48 15.97
N HIS A 90 10.67 37.66 16.54
CA HIS A 90 10.08 38.08 17.82
C HIS A 90 8.73 38.80 17.67
N SER A 91 8.36 39.24 16.46
CA SER A 91 7.19 40.11 16.23
C SER A 91 5.86 39.43 16.59
N TYR A 92 5.79 38.10 16.46
CA TYR A 92 4.63 37.27 16.77
C TYR A 92 4.70 36.60 18.15
N LYS A 93 5.59 37.06 19.04
CA LYS A 93 5.61 36.64 20.45
C LYS A 93 4.28 36.98 21.12
N PRO A 94 3.68 36.06 21.90
CA PRO A 94 2.35 36.25 22.49
C PRO A 94 2.31 37.47 23.41
N LYS A 95 1.23 38.23 23.29
CA LYS A 95 0.85 39.37 24.14
C LYS A 95 -0.53 39.08 24.75
N ARG A 96 -0.84 39.66 25.91
CA ARG A 96 -1.98 39.26 26.76
C ARG A 96 -3.41 39.42 26.16
N ASP A 97 -3.59 39.94 24.93
CA ASP A 97 -4.91 40.34 24.38
C ASP A 97 -5.36 39.52 23.16
N ALA A 98 -6.67 39.23 23.04
CA ALA A 98 -7.26 38.39 21.99
C ALA A 98 -7.11 38.93 20.55
N GLU A 99 -7.34 40.23 20.30
CA GLU A 99 -7.13 40.86 18.98
C GLU A 99 -5.69 40.71 18.47
N ARG A 100 -4.73 40.53 19.38
CA ARG A 100 -3.31 40.37 19.05
C ARG A 100 -2.97 38.95 18.58
N HIS A 101 -3.85 37.96 18.78
CA HIS A 101 -3.64 36.58 18.33
C HIS A 101 -3.77 36.45 16.80
N LEU A 102 -4.75 37.12 16.18
CA LEU A 102 -4.85 37.20 14.71
C LEU A 102 -3.63 37.90 14.12
N GLY A 103 -3.17 38.98 14.77
CA GLY A 103 -1.93 39.66 14.41
C GLY A 103 -0.71 38.74 14.43
N ALA A 104 -0.58 37.88 15.45
CA ALA A 104 0.52 36.92 15.53
C ALA A 104 0.51 35.92 14.37
N THR A 105 -0.67 35.46 13.91
CA THR A 105 -0.80 34.56 12.75
C THR A 105 -0.33 35.24 11.46
N VAL A 106 -0.75 36.48 11.21
CA VAL A 106 -0.30 37.28 10.07
C VAL A 106 1.22 37.48 10.06
N LEU A 107 1.79 37.85 11.21
CA LEU A 107 3.22 38.09 11.36
C LEU A 107 4.05 36.81 11.22
N TYR A 108 3.53 35.68 11.69
CA TYR A 108 4.14 34.37 11.48
C TYR A 108 4.16 33.99 10.00
N ASP A 109 3.05 34.17 9.27
CA ASP A 109 3.00 33.86 7.83
C ASP A 109 4.01 34.68 7.02
N ILE A 110 4.13 35.99 7.30
CA ILE A 110 5.15 36.84 6.69
C ILE A 110 6.55 36.29 6.99
N SER A 111 6.83 35.95 8.26
CA SER A 111 8.13 35.40 8.67
C SER A 111 8.43 34.07 8.00
N LYS A 112 7.44 33.19 7.87
CA LYS A 112 7.53 31.91 7.14
C LYS A 112 7.88 32.13 5.67
N ARG A 113 7.19 33.03 4.97
CA ARG A 113 7.48 33.37 3.56
C ARG A 113 8.89 33.95 3.40
N VAL A 114 9.31 34.82 4.31
CA VAL A 114 10.68 35.37 4.36
C VAL A 114 11.70 34.24 4.50
N VAL A 115 11.55 33.34 5.47
CA VAL A 115 12.45 32.20 5.68
C VAL A 115 12.48 31.28 4.45
N VAL A 116 11.35 31.06 3.78
CA VAL A 116 11.28 30.29 2.52
C VAL A 116 12.10 30.95 1.39
N MET A 117 12.14 32.27 1.32
CA MET A 117 12.99 32.98 0.36
C MET A 117 14.47 32.94 0.78
N LEU A 118 14.77 33.11 2.07
CA LEU A 118 16.14 33.04 2.60
C LEU A 118 16.78 31.68 2.28
N ARG A 119 16.10 30.56 2.55
CA ARG A 119 16.62 29.21 2.27
C ARG A 119 16.87 28.95 0.78
N LYS A 120 16.07 29.54 -0.11
CA LYS A 120 16.23 29.40 -1.58
C LYS A 120 17.41 30.20 -2.11
N TYR A 121 17.80 31.26 -1.42
CA TYR A 121 18.79 32.22 -1.89
C TYR A 121 20.21 31.97 -1.37
N THR A 122 20.36 31.46 -0.15
CA THR A 122 21.67 31.26 0.51
C THR A 122 22.32 29.92 0.17
N THR A 123 23.61 29.80 0.49
CA THR A 123 24.40 28.56 0.57
C THR A 123 24.77 28.28 2.03
N ASP A 124 25.35 27.11 2.33
CA ASP A 124 25.81 26.79 3.70
C ASP A 124 26.84 27.82 4.20
N GLU A 125 27.80 28.21 3.34
CA GLU A 125 28.87 29.17 3.63
C GLU A 125 28.36 30.51 4.15
N HIS A 126 27.15 30.90 3.78
CA HIS A 126 26.54 32.20 4.11
C HIS A 126 25.32 32.06 5.02
N ALA A 127 24.87 30.84 5.33
CA ALA A 127 23.68 30.57 6.13
C ALA A 127 23.88 30.87 7.62
N HIS A 128 25.12 30.99 8.11
CA HIS A 128 25.42 31.16 9.54
C HIS A 128 24.60 32.28 10.20
N VAL A 129 24.49 33.45 9.56
CA VAL A 129 23.71 34.57 10.12
C VAL A 129 22.22 34.23 10.27
N VAL A 130 21.65 33.44 9.37
CA VAL A 130 20.25 33.00 9.46
C VAL A 130 20.11 31.97 10.57
N TRP A 131 21.04 31.01 10.65
CA TRP A 131 21.06 29.99 11.69
C TRP A 131 21.15 30.57 13.10
N THR A 132 22.08 31.50 13.35
CA THR A 132 22.20 32.17 14.64
C THR A 132 20.85 32.77 15.07
N ASN A 133 20.18 33.50 14.18
CA ASN A 133 18.89 34.12 14.51
C ASN A 133 17.76 33.11 14.72
N LEU A 134 17.70 32.03 13.93
CA LEU A 134 16.69 30.99 14.08
C LEU A 134 16.86 30.21 15.40
N LEU A 135 18.09 29.82 15.71
CA LEU A 135 18.41 29.09 16.94
C LEU A 135 18.22 29.98 18.17
N ASP A 136 18.71 31.23 18.14
CA ASP A 136 18.53 32.18 19.23
C ASP A 136 17.05 32.43 19.51
N ALA A 137 16.23 32.66 18.47
CA ALA A 137 14.80 32.89 18.64
C ALA A 137 14.07 31.66 19.20
N ALA A 138 14.47 30.45 18.80
CA ALA A 138 13.91 29.21 19.34
C ALA A 138 14.31 29.01 20.80
N THR A 139 15.59 29.15 21.15
CA THR A 139 16.10 29.03 22.52
C THR A 139 15.45 30.06 23.44
N HIS A 140 15.38 31.33 23.04
CA HIS A 140 14.72 32.38 23.83
C HIS A 140 13.21 32.13 24.00
N ALA A 141 12.57 31.46 23.04
CA ALA A 141 11.16 31.08 23.17
C ALA A 141 10.98 29.99 24.25
N ILE A 142 11.91 29.03 24.32
CA ILE A 142 11.95 27.96 25.31
C ILE A 142 12.31 28.50 26.70
N ASP A 143 13.33 29.35 26.82
CA ASP A 143 13.74 29.93 28.11
C ASP A 143 12.62 30.78 28.75
N GLY A 144 11.76 31.37 27.91
CA GLY A 144 10.58 32.11 28.34
C GLY A 144 9.36 31.23 28.71
N LEU A 145 9.48 29.90 28.66
CA LEU A 145 8.39 28.95 28.91
C LEU A 145 8.15 28.77 30.41
N ALA A 146 7.66 29.80 31.09
CA ALA A 146 7.22 29.67 32.49
C ALA A 146 6.14 30.72 32.87
N PRO A 147 4.89 30.30 33.20
CA PRO A 147 4.31 28.96 33.02
C PRO A 147 3.93 28.67 31.55
N PRO A 148 3.83 27.40 31.12
CA PRO A 148 3.39 27.04 29.77
C PRO A 148 1.93 27.44 29.56
N THR A 149 1.68 28.31 28.57
CA THR A 149 0.35 28.74 28.14
C THR A 149 0.12 28.33 26.69
N PRO A 150 -1.13 28.14 26.21
CA PRO A 150 -1.36 27.82 24.80
C PRO A 150 -0.70 28.81 23.83
N PRO A 151 -0.75 30.16 24.04
CA PRO A 151 -0.07 31.11 23.17
C PRO A 151 1.46 30.99 23.20
N SER A 152 2.08 30.69 24.35
CA SER A 152 3.53 30.46 24.43
C SER A 152 3.93 29.16 23.73
N CYS A 153 3.11 28.11 23.85
CA CYS A 153 3.33 26.84 23.15
C CYS A 153 3.21 27.02 21.63
N THR A 154 2.20 27.73 21.13
CA THR A 154 2.06 28.06 19.71
C THR A 154 3.25 28.88 19.19
N TYR A 155 3.79 29.79 20.00
CA TYR A 155 4.97 30.57 19.63
C TYR A 155 6.21 29.68 19.43
N ILE A 156 6.48 28.76 20.37
CA ILE A 156 7.58 27.80 20.25
C ILE A 156 7.35 26.88 19.04
N ALA A 157 6.12 26.40 18.83
CA ALA A 157 5.76 25.55 17.68
C ALA A 157 6.09 26.25 16.36
N ARG A 158 5.74 27.54 16.26
CA ARG A 158 6.07 28.39 15.10
C ARG A 158 7.57 28.52 14.88
N GLN A 159 8.37 28.72 15.94
CA GLN A 159 9.84 28.73 15.81
C GLN A 159 10.38 27.38 15.32
N CYS A 160 9.92 26.28 15.91
CA CYS A 160 10.31 24.92 15.51
C CYS A 160 10.03 24.68 14.02
N ASN A 161 8.86 25.12 13.54
CA ASN A 161 8.48 25.00 12.13
C ASN A 161 9.40 25.83 11.20
N LEU A 162 9.86 27.01 11.60
CA LEU A 162 10.81 27.80 10.81
C LEU A 162 12.18 27.13 10.75
N VAL A 163 12.66 26.58 11.86
CA VAL A 163 13.90 25.79 11.92
C VAL A 163 13.78 24.56 11.01
N ALA A 164 12.68 23.80 11.12
CA ALA A 164 12.43 22.60 10.32
C ALA A 164 12.37 22.89 8.80
N LEU A 165 11.79 24.03 8.41
CA LEU A 165 11.78 24.48 7.01
C LEU A 165 13.19 24.74 6.46
N PHE A 166 14.11 25.17 7.32
CA PHE A 166 15.48 25.46 6.91
C PHE A 166 16.34 24.18 6.89
N VAL A 167 16.17 23.28 7.89
CA VAL A 167 16.81 21.95 7.92
C VAL A 167 16.43 21.12 6.70
N SER A 168 15.14 21.07 6.35
CA SER A 168 14.63 20.23 5.25
C SER A 168 15.05 20.68 3.85
N TYR A 169 15.69 21.85 3.70
CA TYR A 169 16.02 22.38 2.39
C TYR A 169 17.11 21.54 1.72
N LYS A 170 16.77 20.97 0.55
CA LYS A 170 17.65 20.10 -0.26
C LYS A 170 18.37 19.05 0.59
N GLN A 171 17.63 18.35 1.44
CA GLN A 171 18.17 17.29 2.32
C GLN A 171 19.31 17.80 3.23
N GLY A 172 19.12 18.93 3.90
CA GLY A 172 20.09 19.42 4.88
C GLY A 172 21.26 20.21 4.30
N ALA A 173 21.23 20.58 3.01
CA ALA A 173 22.33 21.26 2.33
C ALA A 173 22.75 22.62 2.93
N LEU A 174 21.94 23.21 3.82
CA LEU A 174 22.27 24.45 4.51
C LEU A 174 22.79 24.23 5.94
N VAL A 175 22.83 22.99 6.43
CA VAL A 175 23.28 22.66 7.79
C VAL A 175 24.76 22.26 7.75
N GLY A 176 25.63 23.26 7.85
CA GLY A 176 27.07 23.04 8.03
C GLY A 176 27.41 22.41 9.39
N SER A 177 28.65 21.90 9.52
CA SER A 177 29.13 21.20 10.72
C SER A 177 28.98 22.02 12.02
N ALA A 178 29.24 23.33 11.96
CA ALA A 178 29.13 24.23 13.11
C ALA A 178 27.70 24.36 13.68
N ILE A 179 26.67 24.05 12.88
CA ILE A 179 25.27 24.20 13.27
C ILE A 179 24.71 22.92 13.89
N ARG A 180 25.30 21.77 13.59
CA ARG A 180 24.76 20.47 13.99
C ARG A 180 24.65 20.30 15.50
N ALA A 181 25.72 20.57 16.25
CA ALA A 181 25.72 20.45 17.71
C ALA A 181 24.73 21.43 18.40
N PRO A 182 24.67 22.73 18.05
CA PRO A 182 23.63 23.63 18.55
C PRO A 182 22.20 23.17 18.23
N LEU A 183 21.98 22.64 17.02
CA LEU A 183 20.68 22.12 16.61
C LEU A 183 20.30 20.85 17.38
N LEU A 184 21.25 19.96 17.65
CA LEU A 184 21.04 18.77 18.47
C LEU A 184 20.63 19.15 19.89
N ALA A 185 21.35 20.07 20.53
CA ALA A 185 21.02 20.56 21.87
C ALA A 185 19.63 21.21 21.94
N LEU A 186 19.25 21.97 20.91
CA LEU A 186 17.89 22.54 20.79
C LEU A 186 16.83 21.44 20.73
N VAL A 187 17.04 20.42 19.89
CA VAL A 187 16.10 19.29 19.74
C VAL A 187 15.97 18.50 21.04
N GLU A 188 17.07 18.21 21.73
CA GLU A 188 17.06 17.53 23.03
C GLU A 188 16.30 18.33 24.09
N THR A 189 16.51 19.65 24.12
CA THR A 189 15.80 20.54 25.04
C THR A 189 14.29 20.54 24.76
N LEU A 190 13.89 20.65 23.48
CA LEU A 190 12.48 20.61 23.07
C LEU A 190 11.81 19.28 23.44
N LEU A 191 12.51 18.17 23.27
CA LEU A 191 11.99 16.84 23.63
C LEU A 191 11.80 16.70 25.14
N GLY A 192 12.75 17.18 25.94
CA GLY A 192 12.68 17.08 27.40
C GLY A 192 11.66 18.04 28.04
N THR A 193 11.44 19.22 27.46
CA THR A 193 10.70 20.31 28.12
C THR A 193 9.36 20.65 27.46
N CYS A 194 9.21 20.46 26.14
CA CYS A 194 8.11 21.07 25.38
C CYS A 194 7.10 20.06 24.84
N VAL A 195 7.53 18.85 24.49
CA VAL A 195 6.75 17.88 23.70
C VAL A 195 5.44 17.42 24.35
N ALA A 196 5.33 17.54 25.68
CA ALA A 196 4.18 17.08 26.45
C ALA A 196 3.06 18.13 26.62
N HIS A 197 3.26 19.39 26.21
CA HIS A 197 2.34 20.48 26.61
C HIS A 197 1.06 20.60 25.77
N THR A 198 1.17 20.76 24.45
CA THR A 198 0.01 20.95 23.55
C THR A 198 0.20 20.16 22.25
N PRO A 199 -0.86 19.67 21.60
CA PRO A 199 -0.77 18.94 20.32
C PRO A 199 0.03 19.69 19.25
N ASP A 200 -0.29 20.96 18.98
CA ASP A 200 0.40 21.78 17.97
C ASP A 200 1.92 21.88 18.20
N LEU A 201 2.32 22.04 19.46
CA LEU A 201 3.74 22.11 19.84
C LEU A 201 4.41 20.75 19.69
N ARG A 202 3.75 19.68 20.13
CA ARG A 202 4.22 18.31 19.95
C ARG A 202 4.47 18.02 18.47
N ASP A 203 3.51 18.31 17.60
CA ASP A 203 3.62 18.06 16.16
C ASP A 203 4.76 18.85 15.52
N ALA A 204 4.96 20.11 15.94
CA ALA A 204 6.07 20.93 15.46
C ALA A 204 7.45 20.40 15.91
N VAL A 205 7.56 19.94 17.17
CA VAL A 205 8.79 19.33 17.71
C VAL A 205 9.09 18.00 17.02
N LEU A 206 8.08 17.14 16.87
CA LEU A 206 8.19 15.86 16.17
C LEU A 206 8.57 16.07 14.71
N ASN A 207 7.97 17.05 14.02
CA ASN A 207 8.33 17.38 12.66
C ASN A 207 9.78 17.87 12.55
N LEU A 208 10.23 18.76 13.44
CA LEU A 208 11.62 19.22 13.46
C LEU A 208 12.59 18.04 13.65
N LEU A 209 12.33 17.17 14.63
CA LEU A 209 13.13 15.97 14.85
C LEU A 209 13.14 15.05 13.61
N SER A 210 11.99 14.80 12.98
CA SER A 210 11.93 14.02 11.73
C SER A 210 12.81 14.65 10.64
N GLN A 211 12.72 15.97 10.43
CA GLN A 211 13.52 16.64 9.41
C GLN A 211 15.01 16.55 9.69
N CYS A 212 15.43 16.67 10.95
CA CYS A 212 16.82 16.49 11.36
C CYS A 212 17.29 15.05 11.12
N ALA A 213 16.50 14.04 11.51
CA ALA A 213 16.85 12.64 11.31
C ALA A 213 16.96 12.27 9.81
N ILE A 214 16.01 12.73 8.99
CA ILE A 214 15.99 12.45 7.53
C ILE A 214 17.12 13.18 6.81
N SER A 215 17.31 14.47 7.11
CA SER A 215 18.22 15.34 6.35
C SER A 215 19.67 15.28 6.82
N LEU A 216 19.91 15.06 8.12
CA LEU A 216 21.25 15.20 8.72
C LEU A 216 21.85 13.87 9.17
N GLN A 217 20.98 12.90 9.49
CA GLN A 217 21.36 11.54 9.90
C GLN A 217 22.32 11.53 11.12
N GLY A 218 22.88 10.37 11.44
CA GLY A 218 23.94 10.26 12.46
C GLY A 218 23.44 10.55 13.88
N GLU A 219 24.00 11.58 14.51
CA GLU A 219 23.75 11.93 15.92
C GLU A 219 22.27 12.17 16.24
N PHE A 220 21.48 12.66 15.28
CA PHE A 220 20.03 12.87 15.44
C PHE A 220 19.22 11.58 15.57
N TYR A 221 19.77 10.43 15.15
CA TYR A 221 19.10 9.13 15.36
C TYR A 221 19.02 8.75 16.84
N SER A 222 19.99 9.20 17.65
CA SER A 222 19.99 8.93 19.09
C SER A 222 18.77 9.56 19.80
N CYS A 223 18.35 10.75 19.34
CA CYS A 223 17.23 11.50 19.88
C CYS A 223 15.86 10.87 19.58
N LEU A 224 15.72 10.14 18.47
CA LEU A 224 14.45 9.49 18.06
C LEU A 224 13.86 8.64 19.18
N GLY A 225 14.73 8.03 19.95
CA GLY A 225 14.34 7.16 21.01
C GLY A 225 13.64 7.79 22.20
N SER A 226 13.88 9.08 22.45
CA SER A 226 13.36 9.79 23.62
C SER A 226 11.83 9.81 23.65
N ILE A 227 11.19 9.87 22.48
CA ILE A 227 9.73 9.95 22.33
C ILE A 227 9.06 8.71 22.92
N TYR A 228 9.60 7.53 22.63
CA TYR A 228 9.05 6.25 23.10
C TYR A 228 9.16 6.07 24.62
N THR A 229 10.11 6.76 25.26
CA THR A 229 10.38 6.65 26.70
C THR A 229 9.87 7.84 27.51
N THR A 230 9.22 8.81 26.87
CA THR A 230 8.75 10.03 27.55
C THR A 230 7.45 9.74 28.31
N THR A 231 7.53 9.68 29.63
CA THR A 231 6.40 9.34 30.51
C THR A 231 5.31 10.42 30.60
N SER A 232 5.61 11.64 30.15
CA SER A 232 4.70 12.79 30.20
C SER A 232 3.86 12.98 28.94
N LEU A 233 4.01 12.12 27.92
CA LEU A 233 3.20 12.24 26.71
C LEU A 233 1.72 11.99 26.99
N PRO A 234 0.82 12.85 26.50
CA PRO A 234 -0.62 12.63 26.54
C PRO A 234 -1.02 11.28 25.91
N THR A 235 -2.11 10.67 26.39
CA THR A 235 -2.60 9.38 25.89
C THR A 235 -3.07 9.42 24.43
N ASP A 236 -3.41 10.61 23.92
CA ASP A 236 -3.78 10.90 22.53
C ASP A 236 -2.56 11.28 21.67
N ALA A 237 -1.33 11.24 22.21
CA ALA A 237 -0.14 11.46 21.41
C ALA A 237 -0.02 10.34 20.37
N ASP A 238 -0.20 10.68 19.10
CA ASP A 238 -0.12 9.75 17.96
C ASP A 238 1.34 9.37 17.64
N VAL A 239 1.97 8.67 18.58
CA VAL A 239 3.33 8.14 18.46
C VAL A 239 3.40 7.11 17.34
N ASP A 240 2.32 6.40 17.06
CA ASP A 240 2.23 5.44 15.95
C ASP A 240 2.37 6.15 14.60
N ALA A 241 1.68 7.27 14.37
CA ALA A 241 1.84 8.05 13.13
C ALA A 241 3.25 8.63 12.98
N PHE A 242 3.86 9.08 14.09
CA PHE A 242 5.26 9.51 14.07
C PHE A 242 6.20 8.35 13.69
N THR A 243 5.98 7.17 14.29
CA THR A 243 6.75 5.95 13.99
C THR A 243 6.61 5.58 12.52
N GLU A 244 5.39 5.58 11.98
CA GLU A 244 5.09 5.29 10.58
C GLU A 244 5.83 6.23 9.61
N LYS A 245 5.86 7.53 9.91
CA LYS A 245 6.64 8.51 9.15
C LYS A 245 8.14 8.22 9.17
N LEU A 246 8.69 7.82 10.33
CA LEU A 246 10.12 7.50 10.42
C LEU A 246 10.48 6.23 9.66
N VAL A 247 9.70 5.16 9.84
CA VAL A 247 10.00 3.87 9.20
C VAL A 247 9.80 3.88 7.68
N SER A 248 9.07 4.86 7.15
CA SER A 248 8.87 5.06 5.70
C SER A 248 9.94 5.96 5.05
N LEU A 249 10.57 6.85 5.82
CA LEU A 249 11.50 7.86 5.26
C LEU A 249 12.97 7.66 5.64
N LEU A 250 13.26 6.87 6.67
CA LEU A 250 14.64 6.61 7.10
C LEU A 250 15.25 5.38 6.41
N PRO A 251 16.59 5.34 6.25
CA PRO A 251 17.28 4.14 5.76
C PRO A 251 17.02 2.91 6.63
N VAL A 252 16.96 1.73 6.02
CA VAL A 252 16.60 0.46 6.68
C VAL A 252 17.46 0.18 7.92
N GLY A 253 18.78 0.32 7.80
CA GLY A 253 19.72 0.12 8.91
C GLY A 253 19.49 1.08 10.09
N ALA A 254 19.15 2.34 9.80
CA ALA A 254 18.86 3.34 10.85
C ALA A 254 17.58 3.01 11.61
N VAL A 255 16.54 2.56 10.90
CA VAL A 255 15.27 2.11 11.52
C VAL A 255 15.51 0.90 12.42
N ALA A 256 16.23 -0.12 11.92
CA ALA A 256 16.55 -1.33 12.67
C ALA A 256 17.35 -1.05 13.96
N GLN A 257 18.28 -0.09 13.90
CA GLN A 257 19.18 0.21 15.00
C GLN A 257 18.58 1.18 16.03
N HIS A 258 17.88 2.22 15.58
CA HIS A 258 17.53 3.37 16.44
C HIS A 258 16.03 3.52 16.70
N VAL A 259 15.17 3.05 15.81
CA VAL A 259 13.72 3.21 15.92
C VAL A 259 13.09 1.96 16.52
N LEU A 260 13.27 0.80 15.88
CA LEU A 260 12.60 -0.44 16.27
C LEU A 260 12.80 -0.85 17.73
N PRO A 261 13.99 -0.76 18.34
CA PRO A 261 14.16 -1.23 19.71
C PRO A 261 13.26 -0.50 20.72
N LYS A 262 13.14 0.82 20.56
CA LYS A 262 12.38 1.68 21.46
C LYS A 262 10.90 1.72 21.08
N ALA A 263 10.58 1.65 19.79
CA ALA A 263 9.21 1.52 19.31
C ALA A 263 8.58 0.17 19.73
N ALA A 264 9.36 -0.93 19.75
CA ALA A 264 8.91 -2.22 20.26
C ALA A 264 8.61 -2.17 21.76
N LEU A 265 9.45 -1.50 22.54
CA LEU A 265 9.19 -1.29 23.97
C LEU A 265 7.90 -0.49 24.18
N TYR A 266 7.74 0.63 23.47
CA TYR A 266 6.52 1.44 23.51
C TYR A 266 5.27 0.63 23.15
N ALA A 267 5.34 -0.18 22.09
CA ALA A 267 4.23 -1.01 21.63
C ALA A 267 3.81 -2.05 22.68
N VAL A 268 4.79 -2.66 23.37
CA VAL A 268 4.55 -3.57 24.50
C VAL A 268 3.85 -2.83 25.64
N GLU A 269 4.34 -1.65 26.03
CA GLU A 269 3.76 -0.83 27.11
C GLU A 269 2.32 -0.36 26.81
N GLN A 270 1.90 -0.31 25.55
CA GLN A 270 0.51 0.00 25.19
C GLN A 270 -0.49 -1.04 25.70
N CYS A 271 -0.05 -2.22 26.16
CA CYS A 271 -0.94 -3.21 26.78
C CYS A 271 -1.73 -2.63 27.97
N ARG A 272 -1.19 -1.59 28.65
CA ARG A 272 -1.88 -0.90 29.75
C ARG A 272 -3.17 -0.20 29.34
N TYR A 273 -3.33 0.09 28.05
CA TYR A 273 -4.54 0.67 27.46
C TYR A 273 -5.41 -0.38 26.75
N GLY A 274 -5.08 -1.67 26.91
CA GLY A 274 -5.81 -2.80 26.35
C GLY A 274 -5.09 -3.46 25.17
N HIS A 275 -5.53 -4.68 24.85
CA HIS A 275 -4.95 -5.54 23.82
C HIS A 275 -4.94 -4.89 22.43
N ALA A 276 -6.01 -4.19 22.06
CA ALA A 276 -6.10 -3.51 20.77
C ALA A 276 -5.04 -2.41 20.60
N ALA A 277 -4.67 -1.70 21.68
CA ALA A 277 -3.64 -0.67 21.62
C ALA A 277 -2.25 -1.27 21.35
N LEU A 278 -1.88 -2.34 22.05
CA LEU A 278 -0.66 -3.11 21.78
C LEU A 278 -0.62 -3.59 20.32
N LEU A 279 -1.71 -4.18 19.83
CA LEU A 279 -1.76 -4.72 18.47
C LEU A 279 -1.65 -3.64 17.40
N ARG A 280 -2.24 -2.45 17.62
CA ARG A 280 -2.09 -1.30 16.72
C ARG A 280 -0.64 -0.85 16.62
N SER A 281 0.04 -0.60 17.73
CA SER A 281 1.45 -0.18 17.70
C SER A 281 2.36 -1.26 17.14
N MET A 282 2.11 -2.54 17.46
CA MET A 282 2.85 -3.66 16.87
C MET A 282 2.68 -3.76 15.36
N SER A 283 1.51 -3.39 14.81
CA SER A 283 1.27 -3.46 13.37
C SER A 283 2.25 -2.59 12.57
N VAL A 284 2.61 -1.41 13.07
CA VAL A 284 3.60 -0.52 12.43
C VAL A 284 4.95 -1.23 12.28
N LEU A 285 5.38 -1.94 13.33
CA LEU A 285 6.67 -2.62 13.40
C LEU A 285 6.68 -3.86 12.50
N ILE A 286 5.64 -4.68 12.59
CA ILE A 286 5.54 -5.94 11.84
C ILE A 286 5.36 -5.68 10.34
N ASP A 287 4.59 -4.67 9.95
CA ASP A 287 4.46 -4.25 8.54
C ASP A 287 5.80 -3.76 7.98
N TRP A 288 6.65 -3.15 8.80
CA TRP A 288 7.98 -2.72 8.38
C TRP A 288 8.96 -3.91 8.26
N VAL A 289 8.97 -4.82 9.24
CA VAL A 289 9.85 -6.00 9.23
C VAL A 289 9.54 -6.90 8.04
N ASP A 290 8.27 -7.17 7.77
CA ASP A 290 7.84 -7.98 6.62
C ASP A 290 8.32 -7.41 5.28
N ARG A 291 8.22 -6.08 5.11
CA ARG A 291 8.64 -5.39 3.87
C ARG A 291 10.15 -5.40 3.63
N HIS A 292 10.97 -5.43 4.68
CA HIS A 292 12.42 -5.25 4.56
C HIS A 292 13.22 -6.48 5.05
N GLN A 293 12.58 -7.65 5.19
CA GLN A 293 13.22 -8.85 5.74
C GLN A 293 14.46 -9.32 4.94
N ASP A 294 14.50 -9.02 3.64
CA ASP A 294 15.60 -9.37 2.73
C ASP A 294 16.75 -8.34 2.74
N GLU A 295 16.52 -7.16 3.32
CA GLU A 295 17.49 -6.06 3.41
C GLU A 295 18.21 -6.01 4.77
N ILE A 296 17.85 -6.92 5.69
CA ILE A 296 18.30 -6.93 7.09
C ILE A 296 18.98 -8.25 7.43
N ASP A 297 20.20 -8.18 7.97
CA ASP A 297 20.89 -9.38 8.47
C ASP A 297 20.48 -9.72 9.91
N ALA A 298 20.58 -8.74 10.81
CA ALA A 298 20.19 -8.79 12.21
C ALA A 298 20.16 -7.38 12.82
N GLY A 299 19.57 -7.22 14.01
CA GLY A 299 19.50 -5.94 14.72
C GLY A 299 19.39 -6.13 16.23
N PHE A 300 19.23 -5.04 16.97
CA PHE A 300 19.18 -5.11 18.44
C PHE A 300 18.00 -5.97 18.92
N VAL A 301 16.79 -5.68 18.41
CA VAL A 301 15.58 -6.49 18.66
C VAL A 301 15.26 -7.45 17.53
N LEU A 302 16.05 -7.46 16.46
CA LEU A 302 15.81 -8.32 15.30
C LEU A 302 16.75 -9.53 15.32
N THR A 303 16.22 -10.69 15.00
CA THR A 303 16.99 -11.94 14.95
C THR A 303 16.56 -12.74 13.75
N ARG A 304 17.51 -13.38 13.08
CA ARG A 304 17.22 -14.39 12.06
C ARG A 304 16.79 -15.68 12.77
N GLN A 305 15.63 -16.21 12.40
CA GLN A 305 15.11 -17.47 12.91
C GLN A 305 14.61 -18.29 11.72
N ALA A 306 15.27 -19.43 11.45
CA ALA A 306 15.13 -20.16 10.20
C ALA A 306 15.38 -19.25 8.98
N ASP A 307 14.42 -19.13 8.08
CA ASP A 307 14.46 -18.37 6.83
C ASP A 307 14.03 -16.90 6.97
N ARG A 308 13.62 -16.45 8.17
CA ARG A 308 13.01 -15.11 8.35
C ARG A 308 13.70 -14.24 9.40
N ILE A 309 13.58 -12.93 9.23
CA ILE A 309 13.87 -11.93 10.27
C ILE A 309 12.64 -11.75 11.16
N VAL A 310 12.84 -11.84 12.47
CA VAL A 310 11.77 -11.70 13.47
C VAL A 310 12.16 -10.76 14.61
N VAL A 311 11.15 -10.20 15.26
CA VAL A 311 11.29 -9.38 16.47
C VAL A 311 11.42 -10.29 17.69
N ASP A 312 12.53 -10.16 18.43
CA ASP A 312 12.79 -10.87 19.69
C ASP A 312 12.29 -10.05 20.89
N LEU A 313 11.06 -10.29 21.33
CA LEU A 313 10.48 -9.57 22.46
C LEU A 313 11.26 -9.77 23.77
N ALA A 314 12.00 -10.89 23.92
CA ALA A 314 12.83 -11.10 25.10
C ALA A 314 14.01 -10.11 25.17
N LYS A 315 14.42 -9.54 24.02
CA LYS A 315 15.40 -8.44 23.95
C LYS A 315 14.80 -7.06 24.17
N VAL A 316 13.46 -6.94 24.17
CA VAL A 316 12.74 -5.68 24.40
C VAL A 316 12.56 -5.43 25.90
N SER A 317 11.94 -6.38 26.60
CA SER A 317 11.71 -6.34 28.05
C SER A 317 11.45 -7.75 28.58
N LYS A 318 11.76 -7.99 29.87
CA LYS A 318 11.51 -9.29 30.53
C LYS A 318 10.01 -9.65 30.53
N ASP A 319 9.13 -8.66 30.62
CA ASP A 319 7.68 -8.87 30.75
C ASP A 319 6.96 -8.88 29.38
N ALA A 320 7.62 -8.42 28.32
CA ALA A 320 7.02 -8.25 26.98
C ALA A 320 6.41 -9.55 26.44
N VAL A 321 7.14 -10.64 26.66
CA VAL A 321 6.76 -12.03 26.39
C VAL A 321 5.40 -12.38 27.01
N GLY A 322 5.25 -12.16 28.32
CA GLY A 322 4.04 -12.52 29.05
C GLY A 322 2.86 -11.62 28.68
N GLN A 323 3.11 -10.33 28.46
CA GLN A 323 2.07 -9.39 28.02
C GLN A 323 1.51 -9.74 26.63
N PHE A 324 2.37 -10.17 25.71
CA PHE A 324 1.93 -10.67 24.41
C PHE A 324 1.16 -11.99 24.55
N GLN A 325 1.61 -12.92 25.40
CA GLN A 325 0.89 -14.17 25.66
C GLN A 325 -0.53 -13.92 26.19
N ASN A 326 -0.69 -13.03 27.18
CA ASN A 326 -2.00 -12.65 27.70
C ASN A 326 -2.90 -12.06 26.60
N THR A 327 -2.32 -11.34 25.64
CA THR A 327 -3.05 -10.79 24.50
C THR A 327 -3.51 -11.88 23.53
N LEU A 328 -2.67 -12.87 23.26
CA LEU A 328 -3.02 -14.05 22.45
C LEU A 328 -4.21 -14.81 23.07
N ASP A 329 -4.16 -15.06 24.37
CA ASP A 329 -5.21 -15.80 25.08
C ASP A 329 -6.54 -15.04 25.08
N ALA A 330 -6.51 -13.73 25.34
CA ALA A 330 -7.69 -12.87 25.34
C ALA A 330 -8.37 -12.80 23.96
N VAL A 331 -7.59 -12.62 22.89
CA VAL A 331 -8.10 -12.50 21.52
C VAL A 331 -8.63 -13.83 21.01
N SER A 332 -8.00 -14.95 21.37
CA SER A 332 -8.48 -16.30 21.00
C SER A 332 -9.85 -16.58 21.63
N ASN A 333 -10.07 -16.18 22.89
CA ASN A 333 -11.36 -16.32 23.55
C ASN A 333 -12.46 -15.45 22.91
N ALA A 334 -12.11 -14.25 22.44
CA ALA A 334 -13.06 -13.32 21.82
C ALA A 334 -13.61 -13.78 20.45
N LEU A 335 -12.87 -14.61 19.70
CA LEU A 335 -13.34 -15.13 18.41
C LEU A 335 -14.52 -16.11 18.56
N SER A 336 -14.65 -16.76 19.73
CA SER A 336 -15.73 -17.70 20.00
C SER A 336 -17.12 -17.03 20.05
N SER A 337 -17.18 -15.70 20.23
CA SER A 337 -18.40 -14.98 20.63
C SER A 337 -18.87 -13.87 19.68
N THR A 338 -18.15 -13.52 18.61
CA THR A 338 -18.50 -12.33 17.79
C THR A 338 -18.23 -12.45 16.28
N HIS A 339 -19.02 -11.71 15.48
CA HIS A 339 -18.83 -11.49 14.03
C HIS A 339 -18.25 -10.10 13.71
N ASP A 340 -17.76 -9.41 14.74
CA ASP A 340 -17.32 -8.03 14.63
C ASP A 340 -15.99 -7.89 13.87
N LEU A 341 -15.90 -6.91 12.98
CA LEU A 341 -14.74 -6.69 12.12
C LEU A 341 -13.52 -6.23 12.92
N GLU A 342 -13.72 -5.52 14.03
CA GLU A 342 -12.62 -5.11 14.91
C GLU A 342 -12.00 -6.30 15.64
N THR A 343 -12.83 -7.22 16.14
CA THR A 343 -12.33 -8.46 16.74
C THR A 343 -11.59 -9.32 15.71
N LEU A 344 -12.15 -9.50 14.50
CA LEU A 344 -11.47 -10.22 13.42
C LEU A 344 -10.14 -9.56 13.04
N ALA A 345 -10.07 -8.23 13.04
CA ALA A 345 -8.86 -7.49 12.74
C ALA A 345 -7.79 -7.64 13.84
N ASN A 346 -8.21 -7.72 15.11
CA ASN A 346 -7.31 -8.04 16.22
C ASN A 346 -6.74 -9.47 16.09
N VAL A 347 -7.58 -10.46 15.76
CA VAL A 347 -7.13 -11.85 15.52
C VAL A 347 -6.12 -11.91 14.37
N ARG A 348 -6.42 -11.21 13.26
CA ARG A 348 -5.51 -11.07 12.12
C ARG A 348 -4.15 -10.54 12.58
N GLN A 349 -4.15 -9.48 13.38
CA GLN A 349 -2.91 -8.86 13.84
C GLN A 349 -2.14 -9.75 14.80
N VAL A 350 -2.81 -10.52 15.67
CA VAL A 350 -2.16 -11.52 16.52
C VAL A 350 -1.48 -12.59 15.68
N LEU A 351 -2.14 -13.12 14.65
CA LEU A 351 -1.54 -14.11 13.73
C LEU A 351 -0.32 -13.54 12.99
N ARG A 352 -0.41 -12.28 12.54
CA ARG A 352 0.74 -11.57 11.96
C ARG A 352 1.89 -11.43 12.95
N CYS A 353 1.61 -11.06 14.20
CA CYS A 353 2.61 -11.02 15.25
C CYS A 353 3.25 -12.40 15.45
N LEU A 354 2.48 -13.50 15.52
CA LEU A 354 3.03 -14.86 15.65
C LEU A 354 3.92 -15.29 14.46
N ALA A 355 3.66 -14.75 13.27
CA ALA A 355 4.51 -15.00 12.10
C ALA A 355 5.87 -14.28 12.16
N PHE A 356 5.94 -13.12 12.81
CA PHE A 356 7.12 -12.22 12.78
C PHE A 356 7.73 -11.90 14.14
N ILE A 357 7.20 -12.45 15.22
CA ILE A 357 7.76 -12.38 16.56
C ILE A 357 8.39 -13.74 16.86
N LYS A 358 9.58 -13.70 17.46
CA LYS A 358 10.14 -14.89 18.10
C LYS A 358 9.24 -15.23 19.28
N ALA A 359 8.47 -16.30 19.10
CA ALA A 359 7.52 -16.76 20.08
C ALA A 359 8.23 -16.92 21.44
N ALA A 360 7.57 -16.37 22.44
CA ALA A 360 8.00 -16.46 23.80
C ALA A 360 7.53 -17.75 24.51
N PRO A 361 6.32 -18.27 24.23
CA PRO A 361 6.07 -19.69 24.37
C PRO A 361 6.86 -20.50 23.33
N ALA A 362 7.18 -21.74 23.66
CA ALA A 362 7.82 -22.65 22.72
C ALA A 362 6.92 -22.90 21.47
N PRO A 363 7.50 -23.22 20.30
CA PRO A 363 6.75 -23.35 19.04
C PRO A 363 5.55 -24.31 19.10
N ASP A 364 5.61 -25.33 19.95
CA ASP A 364 4.56 -26.31 20.21
C ASP A 364 3.31 -25.68 20.84
N VAL A 365 3.50 -24.79 21.82
CA VAL A 365 2.40 -24.09 22.48
C VAL A 365 1.67 -23.17 21.50
N VAL A 366 2.43 -22.45 20.66
CA VAL A 366 1.85 -21.63 19.59
C VAL A 366 1.08 -22.50 18.60
N ALA A 367 1.67 -23.63 18.18
CA ALA A 367 1.04 -24.55 17.25
C ALA A 367 -0.29 -25.10 17.81
N ILE A 368 -0.35 -25.46 19.09
CA ILE A 368 -1.58 -25.93 19.75
C ILE A 368 -2.66 -24.84 19.75
N ALA A 369 -2.32 -23.61 20.17
CA ALA A 369 -3.26 -22.50 20.21
C ALA A 369 -3.82 -22.18 18.81
N VAL A 370 -2.95 -22.11 17.80
CA VAL A 370 -3.35 -21.80 16.41
C VAL A 370 -4.13 -22.97 15.78
N LYS A 371 -3.81 -24.23 16.10
CA LYS A 371 -4.62 -25.39 15.69
C LYS A 371 -6.04 -25.32 16.25
N SER A 372 -6.19 -24.96 17.54
CA SER A 372 -7.50 -24.75 18.18
C SER A 372 -8.29 -23.61 17.52
N LEU A 373 -7.62 -22.49 17.23
CA LEU A 373 -8.21 -21.36 16.52
C LEU A 373 -8.68 -21.74 15.11
N LEU A 374 -7.85 -22.49 14.37
CA LEU A 374 -8.20 -22.99 13.04
C LEU A 374 -9.42 -23.92 13.10
N ALA A 375 -9.48 -24.84 14.06
CA ALA A 375 -10.64 -25.71 14.26
C ALA A 375 -11.92 -24.89 14.52
N THR A 376 -11.86 -23.89 15.41
CA THR A 376 -12.98 -22.98 15.69
C THR A 376 -13.44 -22.24 14.43
N LEU A 377 -12.49 -21.70 13.65
CA LEU A 377 -12.80 -21.02 12.38
C LEU A 377 -13.44 -21.95 11.36
N LEU A 378 -13.12 -23.24 11.38
CA LEU A 378 -13.70 -24.25 10.50
C LEU A 378 -15.12 -24.63 10.90
N GLU A 379 -15.38 -24.81 12.20
CA GLU A 379 -16.70 -25.16 12.76
C GLU A 379 -17.73 -24.05 12.59
N GLN A 380 -17.33 -22.78 12.75
CA GLN A 380 -18.22 -21.62 12.63
C GLN A 380 -18.63 -21.26 11.18
N SER A 381 -18.50 -22.20 10.24
CA SER A 381 -18.96 -22.10 8.85
C SER A 381 -20.46 -22.39 8.77
N THR A 382 -21.31 -21.42 9.14
CA THR A 382 -22.77 -21.55 9.01
C THR A 382 -23.35 -20.63 7.93
N THR A 383 -24.45 -21.11 7.36
CA THR A 383 -25.14 -20.71 6.11
C THR A 383 -25.68 -19.27 6.05
N HIS A 384 -25.44 -18.40 7.04
CA HIS A 384 -26.04 -17.05 7.14
C HIS A 384 -25.06 -15.88 7.37
N GLN A 385 -23.76 -16.07 7.14
CA GLN A 385 -22.78 -14.96 7.26
C GLN A 385 -22.76 -14.06 6.01
N ASP A 386 -22.60 -12.76 6.23
CA ASP A 386 -22.36 -11.78 5.17
C ASP A 386 -21.04 -12.06 4.43
N ILE A 387 -20.90 -11.52 3.23
CA ILE A 387 -19.74 -11.81 2.37
C ILE A 387 -18.42 -11.31 2.97
N THR A 388 -18.46 -10.19 3.70
CA THR A 388 -17.29 -9.62 4.39
C THR A 388 -16.78 -10.56 5.48
N SER A 389 -17.65 -11.07 6.36
CA SER A 389 -17.24 -11.99 7.42
C SER A 389 -16.70 -13.29 6.85
N LYS A 390 -17.28 -13.79 5.76
CA LYS A 390 -16.79 -14.99 5.06
C LYS A 390 -15.38 -14.78 4.51
N ALA A 391 -15.14 -13.66 3.82
CA ALA A 391 -13.83 -13.30 3.29
C ALA A 391 -12.80 -13.19 4.42
N ALA A 392 -13.12 -12.44 5.49
CA ALA A 392 -12.26 -12.29 6.65
C ALA A 392 -11.89 -13.64 7.28
N ARG A 393 -12.85 -14.56 7.45
CA ARG A 393 -12.58 -15.90 8.01
C ARG A 393 -11.69 -16.74 7.11
N ILE A 394 -11.83 -16.65 5.79
CA ILE A 394 -10.95 -17.35 4.85
C ILE A 394 -9.52 -16.77 4.92
N THR A 395 -9.37 -15.45 4.98
CA THR A 395 -8.08 -14.80 5.26
C THR A 395 -7.47 -15.29 6.56
N LEU A 396 -8.24 -15.33 7.67
CA LEU A 396 -7.74 -15.78 8.97
C LEU A 396 -7.33 -17.26 8.95
N ARG A 397 -8.10 -18.13 8.27
CA ARG A 397 -7.72 -19.55 8.08
C ARG A 397 -6.38 -19.67 7.36
N ALA A 398 -6.19 -18.90 6.29
CA ALA A 398 -4.93 -18.87 5.56
C ALA A 398 -3.77 -18.40 6.45
N GLN A 399 -3.97 -17.36 7.26
CA GLN A 399 -2.96 -16.88 8.21
C GLN A 399 -2.64 -17.92 9.29
N CYS A 400 -3.63 -18.65 9.82
CA CYS A 400 -3.39 -19.79 10.70
C CYS A 400 -2.50 -20.85 10.03
N VAL A 401 -2.81 -21.21 8.78
CA VAL A 401 -2.00 -22.18 8.00
C VAL A 401 -0.56 -21.69 7.84
N GLY A 402 -0.35 -20.40 7.54
CA GLY A 402 0.99 -19.82 7.41
C GLY A 402 1.78 -19.83 8.73
N VAL A 403 1.13 -19.51 9.85
CA VAL A 403 1.77 -19.58 11.17
C VAL A 403 2.11 -21.03 11.54
N LEU A 404 1.21 -21.97 11.27
CA LEU A 404 1.45 -23.40 11.54
C LEU A 404 2.55 -23.98 10.66
N GLY A 405 2.65 -23.56 9.39
CA GLY A 405 3.76 -23.94 8.51
C GLY A 405 5.09 -23.46 9.06
N ARG A 406 5.16 -22.20 9.51
CA ARG A 406 6.33 -21.67 10.20
C ARG A 406 6.68 -22.47 11.46
N MET A 407 5.70 -22.79 12.32
CA MET A 407 5.97 -23.58 13.53
C MET A 407 6.51 -24.98 13.17
N ALA A 408 5.94 -25.61 12.15
CA ALA A 408 6.42 -26.89 11.62
C ALA A 408 7.88 -26.78 11.13
N THR A 409 8.28 -25.68 10.48
CA THR A 409 9.68 -25.40 10.12
C THR A 409 10.61 -25.36 11.33
N LEU A 410 10.19 -24.67 12.39
CA LEU A 410 11.00 -24.55 13.61
C LEU A 410 11.13 -25.89 14.35
N GLN A 411 10.08 -26.72 14.29
CA GLN A 411 10.01 -28.02 14.95
C GLN A 411 10.53 -29.16 14.07
N ARG A 412 10.78 -28.91 12.78
CA ARG A 412 11.06 -29.92 11.75
C ARG A 412 9.94 -30.98 11.64
N GLU A 413 8.70 -30.56 11.83
CA GLU A 413 7.51 -31.39 11.61
C GLU A 413 7.15 -31.40 10.14
N THR A 414 7.05 -32.59 9.54
CA THR A 414 6.74 -32.74 8.12
C THR A 414 5.25 -32.93 7.88
N LYS A 415 4.79 -32.56 6.68
CA LYS A 415 3.46 -32.87 6.17
C LYS A 415 3.59 -33.60 4.84
N SER A 416 2.72 -34.59 4.63
CA SER A 416 2.62 -35.26 3.34
C SER A 416 1.97 -34.34 2.29
N GLU A 417 2.27 -34.58 1.02
CA GLU A 417 1.64 -33.87 -0.10
C GLU A 417 0.10 -33.96 -0.03
N ALA A 418 -0.44 -35.14 0.31
CA ALA A 418 -1.88 -35.36 0.44
C ALA A 418 -2.53 -34.47 1.51
N GLU A 419 -1.85 -34.25 2.65
CA GLU A 419 -2.34 -33.34 3.70
C GLU A 419 -2.33 -31.88 3.23
N LEU A 420 -1.30 -31.46 2.50
CA LEU A 420 -1.23 -30.11 1.95
C LEU A 420 -2.31 -29.84 0.90
N LEU A 421 -2.53 -30.81 0.00
CA LEU A 421 -3.62 -30.76 -0.97
C LEU A 421 -4.99 -30.71 -0.27
N ALA A 422 -5.19 -31.46 0.83
CA ALA A 422 -6.42 -31.43 1.60
C ALA A 422 -6.67 -30.07 2.29
N LEU A 423 -5.60 -29.38 2.73
CA LEU A 423 -5.70 -28.01 3.25
C LEU A 423 -6.10 -27.03 2.15
N LEU A 424 -5.46 -27.11 0.97
CA LEU A 424 -5.72 -26.24 -0.18
C LEU A 424 -7.13 -26.45 -0.76
N ALA A 425 -7.57 -27.70 -0.89
CA ALA A 425 -8.78 -28.09 -1.59
C ALA A 425 -10.07 -27.44 -1.04
N ARG A 426 -10.02 -26.92 0.20
CA ARG A 426 -11.15 -26.20 0.80
C ARG A 426 -11.39 -24.82 0.19
N HIS A 427 -10.31 -24.10 -0.18
CA HIS A 427 -10.36 -22.75 -0.77
C HIS A 427 -9.22 -22.59 -1.80
N PRO A 428 -9.23 -23.36 -2.89
CA PRO A 428 -8.09 -23.42 -3.82
C PRO A 428 -7.82 -22.10 -4.55
N THR A 429 -8.80 -21.20 -4.59
CA THR A 429 -8.72 -19.88 -5.25
C THR A 429 -8.39 -18.74 -4.28
N SER A 430 -8.21 -19.01 -2.98
CA SER A 430 -7.84 -17.99 -1.99
C SER A 430 -6.37 -17.58 -2.19
N PRO A 431 -6.07 -16.30 -2.50
CA PRO A 431 -4.70 -15.84 -2.68
C PRO A 431 -3.87 -16.01 -1.41
N HIS A 432 -4.46 -15.75 -0.24
CA HIS A 432 -3.76 -15.89 1.03
C HIS A 432 -3.48 -17.36 1.35
N LEU A 433 -4.41 -18.28 1.07
CA LEU A 433 -4.20 -19.71 1.36
C LEU A 433 -3.14 -20.32 0.44
N VAL A 434 -3.18 -20.00 -0.86
CA VAL A 434 -2.17 -20.45 -1.84
C VAL A 434 -0.78 -19.96 -1.43
N SER A 435 -0.67 -18.71 -0.97
CA SER A 435 0.59 -18.19 -0.43
C SER A 435 0.99 -18.86 0.89
N ALA A 436 0.05 -19.11 1.79
CA ALA A 436 0.32 -19.65 3.12
C ALA A 436 0.88 -21.08 3.07
N ILE A 437 0.41 -21.91 2.14
CA ILE A 437 0.87 -23.30 2.01
C ILE A 437 2.35 -23.40 1.65
N GLN A 438 2.90 -22.40 0.96
CA GLN A 438 4.33 -22.34 0.65
C GLN A 438 5.20 -22.38 1.91
N SER A 439 4.69 -21.94 3.07
CA SER A 439 5.42 -22.00 4.35
C SER A 439 5.71 -23.42 4.85
N TYR A 440 5.01 -24.44 4.36
CA TYR A 440 5.32 -25.85 4.64
C TYR A 440 6.35 -26.44 3.67
N ILE A 441 6.52 -25.83 2.50
CA ILE A 441 7.36 -26.36 1.42
C ILE A 441 8.72 -25.68 1.50
N VAL A 442 9.41 -25.96 2.59
CA VAL A 442 10.81 -25.56 2.80
C VAL A 442 11.67 -26.83 2.63
N PRO A 443 12.81 -26.79 1.91
CA PRO A 443 13.64 -27.97 1.66
C PRO A 443 14.09 -28.72 2.94
N SER A 444 14.08 -28.05 4.09
CA SER A 444 14.41 -28.64 5.39
C SER A 444 13.29 -29.49 6.00
N ILE A 445 12.08 -29.45 5.44
CA ILE A 445 10.87 -30.13 5.95
C ILE A 445 10.32 -31.09 4.90
N ILE A 446 10.13 -30.59 3.68
CA ILE A 446 9.56 -31.33 2.57
C ILE A 446 10.61 -31.36 1.47
N ASP A 447 10.99 -32.57 1.07
CA ASP A 447 11.81 -32.75 -0.12
C ASP A 447 11.01 -32.28 -1.34
N PRO A 448 11.45 -31.24 -2.07
CA PRO A 448 10.78 -30.80 -3.29
C PRO A 448 10.56 -31.94 -4.28
N ALA A 449 11.45 -32.95 -4.31
CA ALA A 449 11.30 -34.13 -5.18
C ALA A 449 10.07 -34.99 -4.87
N SER A 450 9.47 -34.85 -3.68
CA SER A 450 8.26 -35.55 -3.28
C SER A 450 6.96 -34.91 -3.79
N LEU A 451 7.03 -33.69 -4.34
CA LEU A 451 5.87 -32.97 -4.87
C LEU A 451 5.64 -33.30 -6.35
N SER A 452 4.38 -33.36 -6.76
CA SER A 452 4.00 -33.67 -8.14
C SER A 452 3.22 -32.51 -8.76
N PHE A 453 3.78 -31.88 -9.81
CA PHE A 453 3.04 -30.88 -10.58
C PHE A 453 1.64 -31.37 -11.02
N GLN A 454 1.54 -32.65 -11.39
CA GLN A 454 0.30 -33.30 -11.83
C GLN A 454 -0.76 -33.37 -10.73
N ALA A 455 -0.38 -33.42 -9.46
CA ALA A 455 -1.31 -33.45 -8.34
C ALA A 455 -1.87 -32.05 -8.01
N TRP A 456 -1.02 -31.01 -8.11
CA TRP A 456 -1.38 -29.64 -7.73
C TRP A 456 -2.10 -28.86 -8.84
N TYR A 457 -1.64 -28.98 -10.08
CA TYR A 457 -2.12 -28.18 -11.20
C TYR A 457 -3.65 -28.31 -11.43
N PRO A 458 -4.27 -29.50 -11.36
CA PRO A 458 -5.73 -29.61 -11.51
C PRO A 458 -6.53 -28.79 -10.50
N LEU A 459 -6.04 -28.59 -9.28
CA LEU A 459 -6.71 -27.72 -8.29
C LEU A 459 -6.47 -26.23 -8.55
N LEU A 460 -5.37 -25.87 -9.20
CA LEU A 460 -4.86 -24.50 -9.28
C LEU A 460 -5.00 -23.86 -10.67
N HIS A 461 -5.27 -24.62 -11.73
CA HIS A 461 -5.28 -24.14 -13.13
C HIS A 461 -6.20 -22.93 -13.40
N ARG A 462 -7.22 -22.68 -12.58
CA ARG A 462 -8.08 -21.48 -12.70
C ARG A 462 -7.43 -20.23 -12.15
N ASN A 463 -6.57 -20.37 -11.16
CA ASN A 463 -5.92 -19.25 -10.50
C ASN A 463 -5.03 -18.49 -11.47
N VAL A 464 -4.35 -19.20 -12.37
CA VAL A 464 -3.47 -18.61 -13.40
C VAL A 464 -4.22 -17.79 -14.46
N ARG A 465 -5.54 -17.95 -14.58
CA ARG A 465 -6.43 -17.13 -15.42
C ARG A 465 -7.01 -15.90 -14.70
N SER A 466 -6.77 -15.76 -13.40
CA SER A 466 -7.42 -14.74 -12.57
C SER A 466 -6.97 -13.32 -12.92
N ALA A 467 -7.89 -12.36 -12.79
CA ALA A 467 -7.55 -10.93 -12.81
C ALA A 467 -6.67 -10.51 -11.60
N ASN A 468 -6.65 -11.31 -10.54
CA ASN A 468 -5.81 -11.06 -9.37
C ASN A 468 -4.37 -11.50 -9.65
N HIS A 469 -3.49 -10.52 -9.88
CA HIS A 469 -2.05 -10.75 -10.10
C HIS A 469 -1.39 -11.54 -8.97
N ALA A 470 -1.68 -11.21 -7.70
CA ALA A 470 -1.10 -11.93 -6.56
C ALA A 470 -1.48 -13.42 -6.59
N LEU A 471 -2.75 -13.74 -6.92
CA LEU A 471 -3.19 -15.13 -7.03
C LEU A 471 -2.46 -15.89 -8.14
N ARG A 472 -2.30 -15.28 -9.33
CA ARG A 472 -1.54 -15.87 -10.45
C ARG A 472 -0.09 -16.13 -10.05
N ARG A 473 0.57 -15.12 -9.48
CA ARG A 473 1.94 -15.19 -9.00
C ARG A 473 2.16 -16.25 -7.93
N HIS A 474 1.36 -16.25 -6.86
CA HIS A 474 1.46 -17.25 -5.80
C HIS A 474 1.20 -18.67 -6.30
N THR A 475 0.31 -18.82 -7.28
CA THR A 475 0.06 -20.12 -7.92
C THR A 475 1.27 -20.60 -8.71
N LEU A 476 1.85 -19.76 -9.56
CA LEU A 476 3.04 -20.12 -10.33
C LEU A 476 4.23 -20.44 -9.43
N ARG A 477 4.43 -19.67 -8.35
CA ARG A 477 5.44 -19.95 -7.33
C ARG A 477 5.23 -21.29 -6.65
N LEU A 478 3.99 -21.62 -6.28
CA LEU A 478 3.68 -22.90 -5.66
C LEU A 478 3.95 -24.06 -6.61
N LEU A 479 3.56 -23.92 -7.88
CA LEU A 479 3.81 -24.92 -8.92
C LEU A 479 5.31 -25.08 -9.24
N SER A 480 6.11 -24.01 -9.14
CA SER A 480 7.55 -24.07 -9.38
C SER A 480 8.34 -24.77 -8.26
N LEU A 481 7.69 -25.10 -7.13
CA LEU A 481 8.33 -25.86 -6.04
C LEU A 481 8.37 -27.37 -6.34
N ALA A 482 7.53 -27.86 -7.24
CA ALA A 482 7.61 -29.24 -7.71
C ALA A 482 8.70 -29.39 -8.78
N PRO A 483 9.31 -30.59 -8.95
CA PRO A 483 10.28 -30.82 -10.00
C PRO A 483 9.66 -30.55 -11.38
N PRO A 484 10.44 -29.96 -12.32
CA PRO A 484 9.95 -29.71 -13.66
C PRO A 484 9.62 -31.05 -14.35
N LEU A 485 8.59 -31.03 -15.19
CA LEU A 485 8.31 -32.15 -16.10
C LEU A 485 9.36 -32.14 -17.22
N ASP A 486 9.79 -33.31 -17.65
CA ASP A 486 10.69 -33.41 -18.80
C ASP A 486 9.98 -33.16 -20.13
N PHE A 487 10.72 -32.72 -21.14
CA PHE A 487 10.26 -32.77 -22.51
C PHE A 487 9.91 -34.22 -22.90
N LEU A 488 8.83 -34.38 -23.67
CA LEU A 488 8.47 -35.65 -24.28
C LEU A 488 9.55 -36.02 -25.30
N ALA A 489 10.05 -37.25 -25.25
CA ALA A 489 11.11 -37.74 -26.13
C ALA A 489 10.58 -38.69 -27.23
N PRO A 490 9.93 -38.19 -28.30
CA PRO A 490 9.67 -39.00 -29.50
C PRO A 490 11.00 -39.36 -30.21
N ALA A 491 10.95 -40.31 -31.16
CA ALA A 491 12.15 -40.82 -31.85
C ALA A 491 13.04 -39.75 -32.50
N ASP A 492 12.46 -38.61 -32.90
CA ASP A 492 13.15 -37.47 -33.52
C ASP A 492 13.17 -36.21 -32.60
N ALA A 493 13.23 -36.41 -31.28
CA ALA A 493 13.23 -35.31 -30.31
C ALA A 493 14.43 -34.37 -30.50
N THR A 494 14.17 -33.07 -30.34
CA THR A 494 15.17 -31.99 -30.46
C THR A 494 15.38 -31.26 -29.13
N LEU A 495 14.44 -31.40 -28.21
CA LEU A 495 14.45 -30.90 -26.84
C LEU A 495 14.51 -32.11 -25.91
N ASP A 496 15.32 -32.02 -24.86
CA ASP A 496 15.53 -33.10 -23.91
C ASP A 496 15.72 -32.52 -22.50
N GLY A 497 15.47 -33.34 -21.49
CA GLY A 497 15.59 -32.98 -20.08
C GLY A 497 14.44 -32.09 -19.57
N PRO A 498 14.68 -31.36 -18.47
CA PRO A 498 13.64 -30.64 -17.75
C PRO A 498 13.08 -29.47 -18.55
N CYS A 499 11.76 -29.40 -18.64
CA CYS A 499 11.03 -28.33 -19.31
C CYS A 499 10.78 -27.15 -18.35
N ASP A 500 11.23 -25.97 -18.75
CA ASP A 500 11.32 -24.75 -17.95
C ASP A 500 10.07 -23.84 -18.05
N VAL A 501 8.93 -24.40 -18.45
CA VAL A 501 7.70 -23.64 -18.69
C VAL A 501 7.23 -22.92 -17.42
N VAL A 502 7.23 -23.61 -16.27
CA VAL A 502 6.72 -23.04 -15.01
C VAL A 502 7.59 -21.87 -14.56
N GLU A 503 8.92 -22.03 -14.62
CA GLU A 503 9.89 -20.98 -14.28
C GLU A 503 9.78 -19.78 -15.23
N THR A 504 9.67 -20.03 -16.54
CA THR A 504 9.49 -18.96 -17.54
C THR A 504 8.18 -18.20 -17.31
N CYS A 505 7.08 -18.89 -17.02
CA CYS A 505 5.80 -18.26 -16.71
C CYS A 505 5.88 -17.45 -15.41
N LEU A 506 6.57 -17.96 -14.38
CA LEU A 506 6.79 -17.23 -13.14
C LEU A 506 7.62 -15.96 -13.35
N GLN A 507 8.72 -16.05 -14.11
CA GLN A 507 9.56 -14.89 -14.45
C GLN A 507 8.75 -13.84 -15.24
N LEU A 508 7.92 -14.29 -16.17
CA LEU A 508 7.03 -13.43 -16.94
C LEU A 508 6.01 -12.72 -16.01
N GLU A 509 5.43 -13.44 -15.05
CA GLU A 509 4.51 -12.87 -14.07
C GLU A 509 5.21 -11.89 -13.12
N ASP A 510 6.39 -12.22 -12.60
CA ASP A 510 7.19 -11.34 -11.75
C ASP A 510 7.58 -10.05 -12.47
N THR A 511 7.95 -10.13 -13.75
CA THR A 511 8.26 -8.96 -14.59
C THR A 511 7.01 -8.11 -14.87
N ALA A 512 5.84 -8.75 -14.95
CA ALA A 512 4.55 -8.09 -15.18
C ALA A 512 3.93 -7.48 -13.91
N ALA A 513 4.57 -7.59 -12.75
CA ALA A 513 4.08 -7.03 -11.49
C ALA A 513 4.01 -5.48 -11.51
N THR A 514 4.95 -4.85 -12.22
CA THR A 514 5.01 -3.39 -12.42
C THR A 514 5.19 -3.09 -13.92
N PRO A 515 4.13 -3.30 -14.73
CA PRO A 515 4.24 -3.16 -16.17
C PRO A 515 4.53 -1.70 -16.54
N SER A 516 5.61 -1.48 -17.27
CA SER A 516 6.07 -0.17 -17.71
C SER A 516 6.76 -0.28 -19.07
N VAL A 517 7.06 0.85 -19.69
CA VAL A 517 7.85 0.89 -20.93
C VAL A 517 9.24 0.26 -20.74
N ASP A 518 9.80 0.37 -19.54
CA ASP A 518 11.12 -0.19 -19.22
C ASP A 518 11.10 -1.72 -19.16
N THR A 519 9.99 -2.32 -18.71
CA THR A 519 9.84 -3.79 -18.61
C THR A 519 9.31 -4.44 -19.89
N GLU A 520 8.77 -3.66 -20.83
CA GLU A 520 8.10 -4.13 -22.05
C GLU A 520 8.97 -5.06 -22.91
N ARG A 521 10.22 -4.68 -23.17
CA ARG A 521 11.13 -5.46 -24.02
C ARG A 521 11.40 -6.85 -23.44
N GLU A 522 11.57 -6.92 -22.12
CA GLU A 522 11.82 -8.17 -21.43
C GLU A 522 10.57 -9.06 -21.40
N LEU A 523 9.39 -8.47 -21.20
CA LEU A 523 8.12 -9.18 -21.30
C LEU A 523 7.92 -9.80 -22.69
N ILE A 524 8.20 -9.06 -23.77
CA ILE A 524 8.10 -9.56 -25.14
C ILE A 524 9.09 -10.72 -25.37
N ARG A 525 10.34 -10.58 -24.90
CA ARG A 525 11.36 -11.64 -25.01
C ARG A 525 10.93 -12.93 -24.32
N LEU A 526 10.34 -12.82 -23.13
CA LEU A 526 9.81 -13.97 -22.38
C LEU A 526 8.61 -14.59 -23.10
N LEU A 527 7.69 -13.78 -23.64
CA LEU A 527 6.57 -14.27 -24.45
C LEU A 527 7.03 -15.00 -25.71
N ASP A 528 8.07 -14.52 -26.39
CA ASP A 528 8.63 -15.22 -27.55
C ASP A 528 9.22 -16.58 -27.17
N ARG A 529 9.86 -16.70 -26.00
CA ARG A 529 10.29 -18.01 -25.47
C ARG A 529 9.10 -18.93 -25.22
N VAL A 530 8.06 -18.42 -24.54
CA VAL A 530 6.83 -19.20 -24.28
C VAL A 530 6.14 -19.60 -25.58
N LYS A 531 6.16 -18.75 -26.61
CA LYS A 531 5.61 -19.05 -27.94
C LYS A 531 6.33 -20.23 -28.61
N VAL A 532 7.66 -20.30 -28.50
CA VAL A 532 8.44 -21.43 -29.02
C VAL A 532 8.06 -22.71 -28.30
N LEU A 533 7.94 -22.69 -26.97
CA LEU A 533 7.51 -23.83 -26.17
C LEU A 533 6.08 -24.26 -26.54
N ALA A 534 5.15 -23.30 -26.68
CA ALA A 534 3.76 -23.54 -27.05
C ALA A 534 3.59 -24.23 -28.41
N ARG A 535 4.53 -23.99 -29.35
CA ARG A 535 4.53 -24.61 -30.69
C ARG A 535 5.15 -26.00 -30.71
N SER A 536 5.87 -26.41 -29.66
CA SER A 536 6.56 -27.70 -29.66
C SER A 536 5.62 -28.83 -29.29
N ALA A 537 5.62 -29.90 -30.10
CA ALA A 537 4.93 -31.15 -29.77
C ALA A 537 5.62 -31.94 -28.63
N GLN A 538 6.85 -31.55 -28.26
CA GLN A 538 7.63 -32.18 -27.19
C GLN A 538 7.29 -31.59 -25.81
N VAL A 539 6.51 -30.51 -25.71
CA VAL A 539 6.12 -29.96 -24.40
C VAL A 539 4.97 -30.78 -23.80
N PRO A 540 5.04 -31.18 -22.52
CA PRO A 540 3.97 -31.92 -21.86
C PRO A 540 2.61 -31.21 -21.95
N ALA A 541 1.54 -31.99 -22.15
CA ALA A 541 0.20 -31.44 -22.34
C ALA A 541 -0.26 -30.53 -21.18
N LEU A 542 0.07 -30.87 -19.93
CA LEU A 542 -0.27 -30.03 -18.77
C LEU A 542 0.48 -28.68 -18.78
N TYR A 543 1.68 -28.62 -19.34
CA TYR A 543 2.42 -27.37 -19.52
C TYR A 543 1.85 -26.51 -20.65
N ILE A 544 1.33 -27.13 -21.73
CA ILE A 544 0.56 -26.41 -22.73
C ILE A 544 -0.72 -25.82 -22.12
N GLU A 545 -1.45 -26.59 -21.29
CA GLU A 545 -2.62 -26.10 -20.56
C GLU A 545 -2.26 -24.93 -19.64
N LEU A 546 -1.13 -25.00 -18.94
CA LEU A 546 -0.61 -23.93 -18.07
C LEU A 546 -0.31 -22.67 -18.89
N ILE A 547 0.40 -22.81 -20.00
CA ILE A 547 0.74 -21.69 -20.89
C ILE A 547 -0.53 -20.97 -21.33
N VAL A 548 -1.51 -21.71 -21.89
CA VAL A 548 -2.75 -21.09 -22.38
C VAL A 548 -3.52 -20.43 -21.24
N SER A 549 -3.62 -21.08 -20.08
CA SER A 549 -4.26 -20.50 -18.90
C SER A 549 -3.56 -19.20 -18.44
N HIS A 550 -2.23 -19.20 -18.41
CA HIS A 550 -1.46 -18.01 -18.01
C HIS A 550 -1.60 -16.87 -19.02
N MET A 551 -1.55 -17.17 -20.32
CA MET A 551 -1.75 -16.19 -21.40
C MET A 551 -3.11 -15.50 -21.28
N LEU A 552 -4.18 -16.25 -21.01
CA LEU A 552 -5.50 -15.67 -20.76
C LEU A 552 -5.48 -14.76 -19.52
N GLY A 553 -4.78 -15.16 -18.45
CA GLY A 553 -4.56 -14.29 -17.29
C GLY A 553 -3.79 -13.01 -17.60
N LEU A 554 -2.85 -13.04 -18.55
CA LEU A 554 -2.07 -11.85 -18.95
C LEU A 554 -2.88 -10.81 -19.72
N PHE A 555 -4.06 -11.14 -20.26
CA PHE A 555 -4.98 -10.13 -20.78
C PHE A 555 -5.52 -9.19 -19.70
N HIS A 556 -5.42 -9.58 -18.42
CA HIS A 556 -5.72 -8.70 -17.29
C HIS A 556 -4.59 -7.71 -16.97
N VAL A 557 -3.37 -7.89 -17.51
CA VAL A 557 -2.27 -6.93 -17.33
C VAL A 557 -2.51 -5.70 -18.22
N LYS A 558 -2.49 -4.51 -17.61
CA LYS A 558 -2.72 -3.23 -18.30
C LYS A 558 -1.53 -2.74 -19.12
N LEU A 559 -1.12 -3.54 -20.09
CA LEU A 559 -0.09 -3.17 -21.07
C LEU A 559 -0.54 -3.64 -22.46
N SER A 560 -1.27 -2.78 -23.17
CA SER A 560 -1.94 -3.17 -24.42
C SER A 560 -1.01 -3.66 -25.53
N THR A 561 0.26 -3.22 -25.53
CA THR A 561 1.29 -3.67 -26.47
C THR A 561 1.70 -5.14 -26.28
N LEU A 562 1.42 -5.71 -25.10
CA LEU A 562 1.64 -7.11 -24.77
C LEU A 562 0.62 -8.04 -25.45
N TRP A 563 -0.64 -7.60 -25.57
CA TRP A 563 -1.76 -8.48 -25.95
C TRP A 563 -1.62 -9.14 -27.34
N PRO A 564 -1.07 -8.50 -28.39
CA PRO A 564 -0.78 -9.17 -29.65
C PRO A 564 0.22 -10.32 -29.50
N HIS A 565 1.24 -10.16 -28.65
CA HIS A 565 2.25 -11.19 -28.38
C HIS A 565 1.65 -12.36 -27.59
N VAL A 566 0.82 -12.05 -26.58
CA VAL A 566 0.03 -13.06 -25.85
C VAL A 566 -0.87 -13.86 -26.80
N SER A 567 -1.56 -13.18 -27.72
CA SER A 567 -2.43 -13.85 -28.71
C SER A 567 -1.62 -14.78 -29.62
N ALA A 568 -0.42 -14.35 -30.05
CA ALA A 568 0.47 -15.15 -30.88
C ALA A 568 1.00 -16.41 -30.17
N VAL A 569 1.14 -16.40 -28.84
CA VAL A 569 1.47 -17.59 -28.03
C VAL A 569 0.30 -18.58 -28.06
N VAL A 570 -0.93 -18.11 -27.83
CA VAL A 570 -2.13 -18.96 -27.85
C VAL A 570 -2.36 -19.55 -29.24
N GLU A 571 -2.20 -18.75 -30.30
CA GLU A 571 -2.28 -19.22 -31.68
C GLU A 571 -1.24 -20.31 -32.00
N ALA A 572 -0.01 -20.14 -31.48
CA ALA A 572 1.02 -21.17 -31.60
C ALA A 572 0.61 -22.48 -30.90
N ALA A 573 0.02 -22.40 -29.72
CA ALA A 573 -0.52 -23.58 -29.02
C ALA A 573 -1.67 -24.22 -29.81
N VAL A 574 -2.61 -23.43 -30.33
CA VAL A 574 -3.76 -23.91 -31.12
C VAL A 574 -3.29 -24.69 -32.35
N SER A 575 -2.25 -24.23 -33.03
CA SER A 575 -1.76 -24.89 -34.26
C SER A 575 -1.30 -26.34 -34.08
N VAL A 576 -0.94 -26.75 -32.86
CA VAL A 576 -0.40 -28.10 -32.57
C VAL A 576 -1.26 -28.86 -31.56
N HIS A 577 -1.81 -28.16 -30.57
CA HIS A 577 -2.39 -28.75 -29.36
C HIS A 577 -3.88 -28.45 -29.19
N PHE A 578 -4.59 -28.00 -30.22
CA PHE A 578 -5.96 -27.51 -30.12
C PHE A 578 -6.91 -28.39 -29.28
N GLU A 579 -6.91 -29.70 -29.49
CA GLU A 579 -7.82 -30.61 -28.79
C GLU A 579 -7.54 -30.70 -27.28
N SER A 580 -6.30 -30.51 -26.83
CA SER A 580 -5.97 -30.53 -25.40
C SER A 580 -6.36 -29.24 -24.68
N ILE A 581 -6.37 -28.09 -25.39
CA ILE A 581 -6.62 -26.78 -24.79
C ILE A 581 -8.02 -26.21 -25.05
N TRP A 582 -8.81 -26.81 -25.95
CA TRP A 582 -10.12 -26.29 -26.32
C TRP A 582 -11.05 -26.04 -25.12
N HIS A 583 -11.03 -26.93 -24.13
CA HIS A 583 -11.82 -26.80 -22.91
C HIS A 583 -11.49 -25.52 -22.12
N ILE A 584 -10.23 -25.05 -22.14
CA ILE A 584 -9.80 -23.80 -21.49
C ILE A 584 -10.37 -22.60 -22.24
N LEU A 585 -10.30 -22.63 -23.57
CA LEU A 585 -10.76 -21.54 -24.44
C LEU A 585 -12.29 -21.37 -24.36
N ILE A 586 -13.05 -22.47 -24.33
CA ILE A 586 -14.51 -22.38 -24.19
C ILE A 586 -14.94 -21.93 -22.80
N ASP A 587 -14.26 -22.40 -21.74
CA ASP A 587 -14.48 -21.90 -20.37
C ASP A 587 -14.25 -20.39 -20.29
N GLU A 588 -13.18 -19.91 -20.93
CA GLU A 588 -12.86 -18.48 -20.98
C GLU A 588 -13.90 -17.70 -21.79
N LEU A 589 -14.33 -18.24 -22.92
CA LEU A 589 -15.34 -17.62 -23.77
C LEU A 589 -16.66 -17.44 -23.02
N GLU A 590 -17.11 -18.47 -22.30
CA GLU A 590 -18.28 -18.40 -21.44
C GLU A 590 -18.09 -17.36 -20.35
N PHE A 591 -16.94 -17.39 -19.68
CA PHE A 591 -16.60 -16.45 -18.63
C PHE A 591 -16.63 -14.98 -19.09
N VAL A 592 -16.01 -14.64 -20.23
CA VAL A 592 -15.99 -13.25 -20.73
C VAL A 592 -17.35 -12.82 -21.30
N SER A 593 -18.12 -13.74 -21.86
CA SER A 593 -19.43 -13.44 -22.46
C SER A 593 -20.49 -13.19 -21.39
N MET A 594 -20.44 -13.94 -20.28
CA MET A 594 -21.44 -13.93 -19.20
C MET A 594 -21.01 -13.12 -17.97
N ARG A 595 -19.85 -12.45 -18.02
CA ARG A 595 -19.19 -11.93 -16.81
C ARG A 595 -20.05 -10.92 -16.03
N SER A 596 -20.02 -11.13 -14.72
CA SER A 596 -20.64 -10.36 -13.66
C SER A 596 -19.54 -9.80 -12.75
N VAL A 597 -19.74 -8.63 -12.15
CA VAL A 597 -18.71 -7.98 -11.32
C VAL A 597 -18.68 -8.63 -9.95
N ALA A 598 -17.48 -8.84 -9.39
CA ALA A 598 -17.33 -9.25 -8.00
C ALA A 598 -18.05 -8.23 -7.10
N VAL A 599 -18.99 -8.71 -6.28
CA VAL A 599 -19.74 -7.83 -5.39
C VAL A 599 -18.90 -7.56 -4.15
N VAL A 600 -18.43 -6.33 -4.03
CA VAL A 600 -17.71 -5.87 -2.85
C VAL A 600 -18.62 -4.93 -2.06
N PRO A 601 -18.91 -5.23 -0.78
CA PRO A 601 -19.72 -4.36 0.07
C PRO A 601 -19.13 -2.94 0.20
N ALA A 602 -19.96 -1.91 0.03
CA ALA A 602 -19.53 -0.51 0.16
C ALA A 602 -18.85 -0.17 1.50
N PRO A 603 -19.29 -0.69 2.67
CA PRO A 603 -18.59 -0.48 3.93
C PRO A 603 -17.16 -1.02 3.93
N LEU A 604 -16.92 -2.17 3.27
CA LEU A 604 -15.59 -2.76 3.16
C LEU A 604 -14.66 -1.88 2.31
N GLN A 605 -15.18 -1.34 1.20
CA GLN A 605 -14.43 -0.41 0.35
C GLN A 605 -14.08 0.89 1.10
N ALA A 606 -15.02 1.43 1.88
CA ALA A 606 -14.79 2.64 2.67
C ALA A 606 -13.63 2.43 3.66
N HIS A 607 -13.65 1.31 4.40
CA HIS A 607 -12.56 0.95 5.31
C HIS A 607 -11.21 0.82 4.58
N ALA A 608 -11.16 0.14 3.43
CA ALA A 608 -9.92 -0.08 2.68
C ALA A 608 -9.27 1.22 2.16
N ARG A 609 -10.06 2.25 1.82
CA ARG A 609 -9.57 3.53 1.25
C ARG A 609 -9.00 4.52 2.27
N THR A 610 -9.29 4.34 3.57
CA THR A 610 -8.98 5.32 4.64
C THR A 610 -7.49 5.67 4.79
N LEU A 611 -6.57 4.83 4.31
CA LEU A 611 -5.12 5.04 4.42
C LEU A 611 -4.46 5.67 3.18
N GLU A 612 -5.17 5.77 2.05
CA GLU A 612 -4.64 6.39 0.82
C GLU A 612 -4.70 7.94 0.87
N SER A 613 -5.54 8.51 1.73
CA SER A 613 -5.80 9.95 1.81
C SER A 613 -4.82 10.75 2.67
N THR A 614 -3.85 10.12 3.35
CA THR A 614 -2.94 10.82 4.28
C THR A 614 -1.78 11.58 3.60
N ASN A 615 -1.62 11.45 2.28
CA ASN A 615 -0.61 12.20 1.52
C ASN A 615 -1.06 13.59 1.04
N ASN A 616 -2.35 13.93 1.16
CA ASN A 616 -2.87 15.25 0.82
C ASN A 616 -3.29 15.98 2.09
N ALA A 617 -2.50 16.99 2.50
CA ALA A 617 -2.69 17.74 3.73
C ALA A 617 -3.90 18.71 3.72
N ASP A 618 -4.91 18.52 2.87
CA ASP A 618 -5.92 19.57 2.58
C ASP A 618 -7.39 19.12 2.61
N ASP A 619 -7.73 17.88 2.98
CA ASP A 619 -9.15 17.45 3.08
C ASP A 619 -9.63 17.38 4.53
N THR A 620 -10.53 18.30 4.89
CA THR A 620 -11.12 18.47 6.23
C THR A 620 -12.35 17.58 6.48
N THR A 621 -12.60 16.60 5.64
CA THR A 621 -13.63 15.59 5.91
C THR A 621 -13.05 14.51 6.80
N VAL A 622 -13.34 14.58 8.11
CA VAL A 622 -13.03 13.54 9.10
C VAL A 622 -13.58 12.21 8.59
N PRO A 623 -12.73 11.26 8.14
CA PRO A 623 -13.20 9.90 7.93
C PRO A 623 -13.56 9.37 9.31
N THR A 624 -14.70 8.72 9.47
CA THR A 624 -14.96 7.89 10.66
C THR A 624 -13.73 7.02 10.89
N ALA A 625 -12.98 7.30 11.95
CA ALA A 625 -11.61 6.84 12.15
C ALA A 625 -11.59 5.31 12.31
N SER A 626 -11.57 4.59 11.19
CA SER A 626 -11.38 3.16 11.19
C SER A 626 -9.99 2.87 11.73
N SER A 627 -9.92 1.98 12.71
CA SER A 627 -8.63 1.49 13.22
C SER A 627 -7.78 0.97 12.06
N ARG A 628 -6.47 1.25 12.08
CA ARG A 628 -5.48 0.73 11.12
C ARG A 628 -5.62 -0.78 10.91
N LEU A 629 -5.91 -1.52 11.99
CA LEU A 629 -6.12 -2.97 11.98
C LEU A 629 -7.32 -3.36 11.11
N VAL A 630 -8.45 -2.66 11.25
CA VAL A 630 -9.66 -2.89 10.46
C VAL A 630 -9.39 -2.56 8.99
N THR A 631 -8.68 -1.47 8.72
CA THR A 631 -8.27 -1.12 7.35
C THR A 631 -7.38 -2.20 6.74
N ALA A 632 -6.43 -2.75 7.50
CA ALA A 632 -5.57 -3.83 7.02
C ALA A 632 -6.34 -5.13 6.74
N LEU A 633 -7.26 -5.54 7.62
CA LEU A 633 -8.15 -6.68 7.36
C LEU A 633 -9.05 -6.43 6.16
N ALA A 634 -9.58 -5.21 6.01
CA ALA A 634 -10.43 -4.86 4.89
C ALA A 634 -9.70 -5.06 3.56
N ARG A 635 -8.43 -4.64 3.45
CA ARG A 635 -7.61 -4.89 2.25
C ARG A 635 -7.40 -6.38 1.97
N ASP A 636 -7.10 -7.19 2.98
CA ASP A 636 -6.98 -8.64 2.79
C ASP A 636 -8.31 -9.25 2.28
N CYS A 637 -9.45 -8.80 2.83
CA CYS A 637 -10.76 -9.24 2.37
C CYS A 637 -11.03 -8.81 0.92
N MET A 638 -10.61 -7.60 0.52
CA MET A 638 -10.73 -7.14 -0.88
C MET A 638 -9.97 -8.07 -1.83
N VAL A 639 -8.76 -8.47 -1.45
CA VAL A 639 -7.93 -9.41 -2.22
C VAL A 639 -8.59 -10.79 -2.31
N GLU A 640 -9.16 -11.30 -1.20
CA GLU A 640 -9.92 -12.55 -1.18
C GLU A 640 -11.17 -12.51 -2.08
N LEU A 641 -11.87 -11.37 -2.11
CA LEU A 641 -13.04 -11.18 -2.97
C LEU A 641 -12.67 -10.95 -4.45
N GLY A 642 -11.38 -10.98 -4.80
CA GLY A 642 -10.91 -10.74 -6.16
C GLY A 642 -11.12 -9.30 -6.63
N SER A 643 -11.29 -8.35 -5.70
CA SER A 643 -11.34 -6.93 -6.02
C SER A 643 -9.93 -6.43 -6.29
N SER A 644 -9.61 -6.18 -7.55
CA SER A 644 -8.44 -5.39 -7.92
C SER A 644 -8.80 -3.90 -7.82
N ALA A 645 -7.83 -3.02 -7.56
CA ALA A 645 -8.09 -1.61 -7.80
C ALA A 645 -8.40 -1.41 -9.29
N ALA A 646 -9.17 -0.36 -9.62
CA ALA A 646 -9.56 -0.12 -11.02
C ALA A 646 -8.35 0.06 -11.95
N HIS A 647 -7.16 0.37 -11.41
CA HIS A 647 -5.90 0.47 -12.15
C HIS A 647 -5.13 -0.85 -12.27
N ASP A 648 -5.45 -1.88 -11.48
CA ASP A 648 -4.66 -3.12 -11.40
C ASP A 648 -4.96 -4.13 -12.50
N ALA A 649 -6.20 -4.14 -13.01
CA ALA A 649 -6.62 -5.13 -14.01
C ALA A 649 -7.43 -4.49 -15.14
N THR A 650 -7.30 -5.06 -16.34
CA THR A 650 -8.11 -4.73 -17.52
C THR A 650 -9.60 -4.88 -17.21
N ASP A 651 -10.40 -3.87 -17.58
CA ASP A 651 -11.84 -3.89 -17.38
C ASP A 651 -12.52 -4.98 -18.22
N ILE A 652 -13.76 -5.33 -17.85
CA ILE A 652 -14.48 -6.47 -18.43
C ILE A 652 -14.74 -6.29 -19.93
N GLU A 653 -15.05 -5.08 -20.38
CA GLU A 653 -15.36 -4.82 -21.79
C GLU A 653 -14.10 -4.95 -22.65
N THR A 654 -13.01 -4.33 -22.20
CA THR A 654 -11.71 -4.45 -22.87
C THR A 654 -11.23 -5.90 -22.88
N HIS A 655 -11.34 -6.61 -21.75
CA HIS A 655 -10.95 -8.02 -21.66
C HIS A 655 -11.76 -8.90 -22.64
N HIS A 656 -13.09 -8.70 -22.71
CA HIS A 656 -13.93 -9.37 -23.71
C HIS A 656 -13.43 -9.10 -25.13
N GLY A 657 -13.21 -7.83 -25.49
CA GLY A 657 -12.73 -7.45 -26.82
C GLY A 657 -11.41 -8.12 -27.19
N VAL A 658 -10.47 -8.19 -26.26
CA VAL A 658 -9.15 -8.79 -26.49
C VAL A 658 -9.24 -10.32 -26.67
N VAL A 659 -10.03 -11.02 -25.85
CA VAL A 659 -10.24 -12.48 -26.01
C VAL A 659 -10.87 -12.82 -27.36
N TYR A 660 -11.91 -12.09 -27.77
CA TYR A 660 -12.55 -12.33 -29.08
C TYR A 660 -11.63 -11.99 -30.25
N LYS A 661 -10.83 -10.92 -30.14
CA LYS A 661 -9.83 -10.57 -31.15
C LYS A 661 -8.76 -11.67 -31.29
N MET A 662 -8.40 -12.33 -30.20
CA MET A 662 -7.50 -13.48 -30.22
C MET A 662 -8.15 -14.68 -30.92
N LEU A 663 -9.42 -15.00 -30.63
CA LEU A 663 -10.15 -16.08 -31.33
C LEU A 663 -10.28 -15.84 -32.83
N GLU A 664 -10.41 -14.59 -33.27
CA GLU A 664 -10.46 -14.20 -34.69
C GLU A 664 -9.22 -14.66 -35.46
N SER A 665 -8.05 -14.76 -34.83
CA SER A 665 -6.82 -15.19 -35.52
C SER A 665 -6.83 -16.67 -35.92
N PHE A 666 -7.69 -17.48 -35.32
CA PHE A 666 -7.86 -18.90 -35.65
C PHE A 666 -9.34 -19.31 -35.76
N ALA A 667 -10.19 -18.41 -36.29
CA ALA A 667 -11.64 -18.62 -36.46
C ALA A 667 -12.00 -19.94 -37.16
N HIS A 668 -11.23 -20.33 -38.18
CA HIS A 668 -11.41 -21.59 -38.93
C HIS A 668 -11.49 -22.84 -38.02
N VAL A 669 -10.73 -22.87 -36.91
CA VAL A 669 -10.78 -24.00 -35.97
C VAL A 669 -11.94 -23.85 -34.99
N VAL A 670 -12.28 -22.62 -34.61
CA VAL A 670 -13.39 -22.30 -33.70
C VAL A 670 -14.75 -22.64 -34.34
N GLU A 671 -14.92 -22.40 -35.64
CA GLU A 671 -16.12 -22.73 -36.41
C GLU A 671 -16.47 -24.23 -36.36
N HIS A 672 -15.46 -25.09 -36.39
CA HIS A 672 -15.63 -26.54 -36.22
C HIS A 672 -16.18 -26.93 -34.83
N LYS A 673 -16.13 -26.00 -33.86
CA LYS A 673 -16.69 -26.15 -32.51
C LYS A 673 -17.96 -25.30 -32.31
N SER A 674 -18.65 -24.91 -33.38
CA SER A 674 -19.89 -24.12 -33.36
C SER A 674 -20.96 -24.65 -32.38
N LYS A 675 -21.08 -25.97 -32.21
CA LYS A 675 -21.99 -26.59 -31.22
C LYS A 675 -21.74 -26.15 -29.77
N ALA A 676 -20.52 -25.73 -29.45
CA ALA A 676 -20.15 -25.19 -28.13
C ALA A 676 -20.26 -23.66 -28.08
N VAL A 677 -19.91 -22.97 -29.17
CA VAL A 677 -19.88 -21.49 -29.22
C VAL A 677 -21.27 -20.86 -29.41
N VAL A 678 -22.12 -21.43 -30.26
CA VAL A 678 -23.47 -20.90 -30.54
C VAL A 678 -24.35 -20.79 -29.28
N PRO A 679 -24.35 -21.75 -28.34
CA PRO A 679 -25.05 -21.59 -27.07
C PRO A 679 -24.63 -20.35 -26.27
N VAL A 680 -23.34 -19.99 -26.27
CA VAL A 680 -22.84 -18.78 -25.60
C VAL A 680 -23.40 -17.51 -26.24
N PHE A 681 -23.52 -17.51 -27.57
CA PHE A 681 -24.18 -16.43 -28.30
C PHE A 681 -25.68 -16.34 -28.00
N CYS A 682 -26.39 -17.47 -27.97
CA CYS A 682 -27.80 -17.52 -27.60
C CYS A 682 -28.05 -16.98 -26.18
N GLU A 683 -27.12 -17.25 -25.26
CA GLU A 683 -27.16 -16.74 -23.89
C GLU A 683 -26.92 -15.23 -23.83
N PHE A 684 -25.94 -14.72 -24.58
CA PHE A 684 -25.76 -13.27 -24.77
C PHE A 684 -27.02 -12.60 -25.33
N LEU A 685 -27.66 -13.20 -26.33
CA LEU A 685 -28.89 -12.66 -26.91
C LEU A 685 -30.00 -12.57 -25.86
N ARG A 686 -30.23 -13.66 -25.12
CA ARG A 686 -31.26 -13.78 -24.09
C ARG A 686 -31.06 -12.80 -22.93
N ASP A 687 -29.84 -12.74 -22.39
CA ASP A 687 -29.57 -12.11 -21.10
C ASP A 687 -29.04 -10.68 -21.20
N GLN A 688 -28.56 -10.26 -22.38
CA GLN A 688 -27.93 -8.95 -22.56
C GLN A 688 -28.53 -8.19 -23.75
N TYR A 689 -28.57 -8.79 -24.95
CA TYR A 689 -29.00 -8.08 -26.15
C TYR A 689 -30.48 -7.69 -26.09
N TYR A 690 -31.38 -8.66 -25.90
CA TYR A 690 -32.82 -8.40 -25.85
C TYR A 690 -33.29 -7.69 -24.57
N VAL A 691 -32.42 -7.58 -23.55
CA VAL A 691 -32.66 -6.72 -22.39
C VAL A 691 -32.52 -5.25 -22.76
N VAL A 692 -31.57 -4.91 -23.64
CA VAL A 692 -31.35 -3.54 -24.12
C VAL A 692 -32.25 -3.21 -25.32
N TYR A 693 -32.53 -4.19 -26.18
CA TYR A 693 -33.36 -4.05 -27.37
C TYR A 693 -34.63 -4.93 -27.27
N PRO A 694 -35.61 -4.57 -26.42
CA PRO A 694 -36.79 -5.41 -26.16
C PRO A 694 -37.72 -5.55 -27.38
N ASP A 695 -37.73 -4.54 -28.26
CA ASP A 695 -38.65 -4.39 -29.40
C ASP A 695 -38.04 -4.86 -30.75
N GLU A 696 -36.98 -5.67 -30.72
CA GLU A 696 -36.34 -6.21 -31.94
C GLU A 696 -37.34 -7.05 -32.76
N VAL A 697 -37.48 -6.73 -34.06
CA VAL A 697 -38.50 -7.34 -34.94
C VAL A 697 -38.21 -8.82 -35.19
N ASP A 698 -36.93 -9.18 -35.33
CA ASP A 698 -36.48 -10.56 -35.57
C ASP A 698 -36.08 -11.27 -34.26
N ARG A 699 -36.73 -10.93 -33.15
CA ARG A 699 -36.44 -11.51 -31.84
C ARG A 699 -36.73 -13.01 -31.81
N VAL A 700 -35.69 -13.80 -31.51
CA VAL A 700 -35.85 -15.24 -31.26
C VAL A 700 -36.63 -15.45 -29.97
N ALA A 701 -37.59 -16.38 -29.98
CA ALA A 701 -38.41 -16.69 -28.81
C ALA A 701 -37.55 -17.12 -27.60
N SER A 702 -37.83 -16.57 -26.42
CA SER A 702 -37.08 -16.83 -25.19
C SER A 702 -37.01 -18.31 -24.83
N ASP A 703 -38.10 -19.06 -25.05
CA ASP A 703 -38.16 -20.50 -24.78
C ASP A 703 -37.25 -21.30 -25.71
N ALA A 704 -37.09 -20.85 -26.97
CA ALA A 704 -36.19 -21.48 -27.93
C ALA A 704 -34.71 -21.26 -27.53
N LEU A 705 -34.34 -20.02 -27.16
CA LEU A 705 -32.99 -19.72 -26.65
C LEU A 705 -32.69 -20.52 -25.38
N THR A 706 -33.65 -20.56 -24.45
CA THR A 706 -33.53 -21.32 -23.20
C THR A 706 -33.38 -22.82 -23.46
N GLY A 707 -34.13 -23.36 -24.41
CA GLY A 707 -34.01 -24.75 -24.85
C GLY A 707 -32.62 -25.08 -25.43
N ILE A 708 -32.06 -24.21 -26.27
CA ILE A 708 -30.71 -24.37 -26.83
C ILE A 708 -29.66 -24.33 -25.72
N VAL A 709 -29.70 -23.32 -24.86
CA VAL A 709 -28.75 -23.16 -23.75
C VAL A 709 -28.81 -24.36 -22.79
N ALA A 710 -30.02 -24.76 -22.37
CA ALA A 710 -30.20 -25.90 -21.47
C ALA A 710 -29.79 -27.23 -22.13
N GLY A 711 -30.10 -27.43 -23.41
CA GLY A 711 -29.69 -28.61 -24.17
C GLY A 711 -28.17 -28.72 -24.30
N ALA A 712 -27.50 -27.61 -24.60
CA ALA A 712 -26.04 -27.54 -24.68
C ALA A 712 -25.37 -27.78 -23.32
N ALA A 713 -25.90 -27.21 -22.24
CA ALA A 713 -25.40 -27.43 -20.89
C ALA A 713 -25.49 -28.92 -20.48
N LYS A 714 -26.64 -29.58 -20.73
CA LYS A 714 -26.80 -31.02 -20.52
C LYS A 714 -25.82 -31.85 -21.35
N SER A 715 -25.66 -31.51 -22.63
CA SER A 715 -24.72 -32.21 -23.52
C SER A 715 -23.27 -32.08 -23.06
N ARG A 716 -22.87 -30.90 -22.55
CA ARG A 716 -21.54 -30.68 -21.98
C ARG A 716 -21.32 -31.46 -20.68
N GLN A 717 -22.27 -31.43 -19.76
CA GLN A 717 -22.21 -32.20 -18.50
C GLN A 717 -22.12 -33.71 -18.75
N ALA A 718 -22.79 -34.22 -19.79
CA ALA A 718 -22.73 -35.64 -20.16
C ALA A 718 -21.42 -36.04 -20.88
N ASN A 719 -20.64 -35.08 -21.37
CA ASN A 719 -19.43 -35.36 -22.13
C ASN A 719 -18.20 -35.39 -21.20
N PRO A 720 -17.52 -36.54 -21.06
CA PRO A 720 -16.36 -36.69 -20.16
C PRO A 720 -15.23 -35.69 -20.44
N LYS A 721 -15.08 -35.22 -21.68
CA LYS A 721 -14.07 -34.21 -22.05
C LYS A 721 -14.30 -32.83 -21.41
N TYR A 722 -15.55 -32.53 -21.06
CA TYR A 722 -15.96 -31.24 -20.46
C TYR A 722 -16.39 -31.41 -18.99
N ALA A 723 -16.91 -32.58 -18.60
CA ALA A 723 -17.46 -32.82 -17.27
C ALA A 723 -16.43 -32.86 -16.13
N VAL A 724 -15.18 -33.28 -16.40
CA VAL A 724 -14.20 -33.65 -15.36
C VAL A 724 -13.40 -32.46 -14.80
N ARG A 725 -13.52 -31.26 -15.39
CA ARG A 725 -12.65 -30.11 -15.05
C ARG A 725 -13.40 -28.90 -14.48
N HIS A 726 -14.71 -29.01 -14.27
CA HIS A 726 -15.47 -27.99 -13.54
C HIS A 726 -15.24 -28.11 -12.03
N VAL A 727 -14.15 -27.55 -11.52
CA VAL A 727 -14.05 -27.21 -10.09
C VAL A 727 -15.21 -26.26 -9.78
N ALA A 728 -15.92 -26.43 -8.66
CA ALA A 728 -16.99 -25.51 -8.29
C ALA A 728 -16.42 -24.07 -8.19
N ALA A 729 -17.19 -23.07 -8.65
CA ALA A 729 -16.83 -21.67 -8.42
C ALA A 729 -16.64 -21.43 -6.91
N SER A 730 -15.73 -20.54 -6.53
CA SER A 730 -15.48 -20.28 -5.11
C SER A 730 -16.79 -19.87 -4.43
N PRO A 731 -17.11 -20.37 -3.23
CA PRO A 731 -18.31 -19.97 -2.49
C PRO A 731 -18.34 -18.47 -2.13
N LEU A 732 -17.22 -17.76 -2.32
CA LEU A 732 -17.11 -16.30 -2.19
C LEU A 732 -17.37 -15.53 -3.50
N GLU A 733 -17.43 -16.19 -4.65
CA GLU A 733 -17.71 -15.55 -5.94
C GLU A 733 -19.20 -15.21 -6.06
N SER A 734 -19.70 -14.31 -5.22
CA SER A 734 -20.96 -13.63 -5.50
C SER A 734 -20.69 -12.60 -6.58
N ARG A 735 -21.26 -12.81 -7.76
CA ARG A 735 -21.12 -11.90 -8.88
C ARG A 735 -22.47 -11.28 -9.21
N ALA A 736 -22.51 -9.96 -9.35
CA ALA A 736 -23.72 -9.26 -9.78
C ALA A 736 -23.71 -9.12 -11.31
N PRO A 737 -24.81 -9.44 -12.02
CA PRO A 737 -24.90 -9.20 -13.45
C PRO A 737 -24.63 -7.71 -13.72
N LEU A 738 -23.73 -7.47 -14.66
CA LEU A 738 -23.39 -6.11 -15.08
C LEU A 738 -24.57 -5.57 -15.88
N VAL A 739 -25.04 -4.37 -15.58
CA VAL A 739 -26.15 -3.75 -16.34
C VAL A 739 -25.64 -3.50 -17.77
N PRO A 740 -26.20 -4.19 -18.79
CA PRO A 740 -25.73 -4.03 -20.16
C PRO A 740 -26.07 -2.62 -20.67
N THR A 741 -25.16 -2.02 -21.46
CA THR A 741 -25.39 -0.75 -22.14
C THR A 741 -25.53 -0.99 -23.64
N ALA A 742 -26.22 -0.11 -24.36
CA ALA A 742 -26.34 -0.21 -25.82
C ALA A 742 -24.97 -0.33 -26.52
N LYS A 743 -24.00 0.48 -26.06
CA LYS A 743 -22.62 0.45 -26.57
C LYS A 743 -21.93 -0.89 -26.31
N SER A 744 -22.00 -1.40 -25.08
CA SER A 744 -21.31 -2.65 -24.71
C SER A 744 -21.92 -3.85 -25.41
N VAL A 745 -23.25 -3.91 -25.52
CA VAL A 745 -23.97 -4.95 -26.27
C VAL A 745 -23.63 -4.92 -27.76
N GLN A 746 -23.59 -3.74 -28.38
CA GLN A 746 -23.22 -3.62 -29.80
C GLN A 746 -21.79 -4.09 -30.06
N ALA A 747 -20.84 -3.72 -29.19
CA ALA A 747 -19.45 -4.18 -29.29
C ALA A 747 -19.36 -5.72 -29.19
N LYS A 748 -20.08 -6.32 -28.23
CA LYS A 748 -20.13 -7.80 -28.08
C LYS A 748 -20.73 -8.47 -29.30
N LEU A 749 -21.82 -7.96 -29.86
CA LEU A 749 -22.43 -8.50 -31.07
C LEU A 749 -21.43 -8.51 -32.25
N VAL A 750 -20.70 -7.42 -32.46
CA VAL A 750 -19.67 -7.35 -33.51
C VAL A 750 -18.57 -8.39 -33.28
N SER A 751 -18.14 -8.58 -32.03
CA SER A 751 -17.16 -9.62 -31.68
C SER A 751 -17.65 -11.02 -32.03
N PHE A 752 -18.90 -11.36 -31.70
CA PHE A 752 -19.50 -12.65 -32.09
C PHE A 752 -19.53 -12.83 -33.61
N LEU A 753 -19.96 -11.81 -34.35
CA LEU A 753 -20.03 -11.86 -35.81
C LEU A 753 -18.65 -12.06 -36.44
N ASN A 754 -17.59 -11.45 -35.90
CA ASN A 754 -16.24 -11.61 -36.42
C ASN A 754 -15.70 -13.05 -36.30
N VAL A 755 -16.09 -13.79 -35.26
CA VAL A 755 -15.68 -15.19 -35.08
C VAL A 755 -16.34 -16.13 -36.10
N PHE A 756 -17.46 -15.74 -36.70
CA PHE A 756 -18.24 -16.54 -37.67
C PHE A 756 -18.31 -15.90 -39.07
N LYS A 757 -17.42 -14.96 -39.38
CA LYS A 757 -17.45 -14.18 -40.64
C LYS A 757 -16.85 -14.89 -41.85
N ARG A 758 -16.16 -16.02 -41.66
CA ARG A 758 -15.56 -16.82 -42.72
C ARG A 758 -16.35 -18.12 -42.90
#